data_AF-A0A7J2MEF2-F1
#
_entry.id   AF-A0A7J2MEF2-F1
#
_cell.length_a   1.000
_cell.length_b   1.000
_cell.length_c   1.000
_cell.angle_alpha   90.00
_cell.angle_beta   90.00
_cell.angle_gamma   90.00
#
_symmetry.space_group_name_H-M   'P 1'
#
loop_
_entity.id
_entity.type
_entity.pdbx_description
1 polymer ?
#
loop_
_entity_poly.entity_id
_entity_poly.type
_entity_poly.pdbx_seq_one_letter_code
_entity_poly.pdbx_strand_id
1 'polypeptide(L)'
;GTGIIGAQEDVFDNRSSENVSRHLERGLSFADDIANCTVEVPATLDGFDGEYISPSEADDPIRNPNVLPTGRNFYSMNPRAIPTKEAWETGKKMADVFIERYREDHDGAYPRKPAIVLWAWAMTDYGVVESEILYLVGARPVWDSYGAVYDVELINESELGRPRIDVMIIPSGLHRDVYPEKLKLIDRAIRLAAEANDTIYDNYVRENSEGTERIEGIFEALNATGNYTGPYPEGDARYLSVSRIFLEAPGTYGPNLDSVIGASSTWNNSSVIGETYISRMHYIYGDEVWGVPGEEVFKLNLAQIDAIVFNMNSNLYGLIDNDDVFQYVGGLLQAYKVVTGNDFDVDSVYVTDNSDPTADPTVSSLREAIYQELRTRYLNPEWIEGMMGEGYAGAGEISKFFEYLWGWEATCPDLISDDVWQEVYDVYVGDQYGLGLGEFFEGDTAYAYQSILGRLLETVRKGYWTPASDDVLRQLVTAYIESIVDTGYVTCCHHTCGNPFLDEYIRGLISALGIDDEIDPEYVDKFYRIMDEMRGDTPAKTSEDKSEPDDSSGSNTGDGTYPPGWSNETEREASGSGMDVSMPASSSEASNPSEPSDYIEGPEMAVEKSEKLNTALSFSGAPMLGMVLVIALMIIIYWGYRRRR
;
A
#
# COMPACT_ATOMS: atom_id res chain seq x y z
N GLY A 1 -36.63 -5.21 24.57
CA GLY A 1 -36.22 -6.15 25.64
C GLY A 1 -36.39 -5.49 26.99
N THR A 2 -35.94 -6.16 28.06
CA THR A 2 -35.74 -5.57 29.39
C THR A 2 -34.87 -4.30 29.27
N GLY A 3 -35.22 -3.24 30.01
CA GLY A 3 -34.41 -2.01 30.02
C GLY A 3 -33.05 -2.23 30.70
N ILE A 4 -32.08 -1.33 30.46
CA ILE A 4 -30.69 -1.45 30.95
C ILE A 4 -30.58 -1.76 32.45
N ILE A 5 -31.40 -1.14 33.29
CA ILE A 5 -31.43 -1.41 34.73
C ILE A 5 -31.96 -2.83 34.99
N GLY A 6 -33.04 -3.23 34.34
CA GLY A 6 -33.60 -4.58 34.48
C GLY A 6 -32.63 -5.66 34.01
N ALA A 7 -31.94 -5.44 32.89
CA ALA A 7 -30.92 -6.37 32.40
C ALA A 7 -29.74 -6.51 33.39
N GLN A 8 -29.32 -5.42 34.03
CA GLN A 8 -28.32 -5.48 35.10
C GLN A 8 -28.85 -6.21 36.33
N GLU A 9 -30.09 -5.95 36.74
CA GLU A 9 -30.72 -6.64 37.86
C GLU A 9 -30.82 -8.15 37.60
N ASP A 10 -31.12 -8.56 36.37
CA ASP A 10 -31.18 -9.96 35.95
C ASP A 10 -29.81 -10.65 36.02
N VAL A 11 -28.71 -9.95 35.68
CA VAL A 11 -27.35 -10.51 35.66
C VAL A 11 -26.63 -10.40 37.01
N PHE A 12 -26.91 -9.35 37.79
CA PHE A 12 -26.19 -9.01 39.02
C PHE A 12 -27.00 -9.23 40.31
N ASP A 13 -28.03 -10.09 40.29
CA ASP A 13 -28.88 -10.42 41.44
C ASP A 13 -29.59 -9.18 42.04
N ASN A 14 -30.43 -8.51 41.25
CA ASN A 14 -31.14 -7.27 41.60
C ASN A 14 -30.24 -6.10 42.00
N ARG A 15 -29.04 -6.00 41.40
CA ARG A 15 -28.14 -4.86 41.58
C ARG A 15 -27.92 -4.15 40.25
N SER A 16 -27.73 -2.83 40.31
CA SER A 16 -27.38 -2.00 39.17
C SER A 16 -26.20 -1.08 39.50
N SER A 17 -25.45 -0.68 38.47
CA SER A 17 -24.34 0.26 38.56
C SER A 17 -24.55 1.39 37.56
N GLU A 18 -24.43 2.63 38.01
CA GLU A 18 -24.55 3.81 37.13
C GLU A 18 -23.46 3.82 36.05
N ASN A 19 -22.23 3.39 36.39
CA ASN A 19 -21.15 3.28 35.41
C ASN A 19 -21.46 2.24 34.34
N VAL A 20 -21.96 1.06 34.73
CA VAL A 20 -22.36 0.02 33.77
C VAL A 20 -23.53 0.50 32.91
N SER A 21 -24.49 1.19 33.52
CA SER A 21 -25.62 1.79 32.80
C SER A 21 -25.14 2.73 31.70
N ARG A 22 -24.22 3.66 32.02
CA ARG A 22 -23.63 4.59 31.05
C ARG A 22 -22.88 3.89 29.91
N HIS A 23 -22.17 2.79 30.20
CA HIS A 23 -21.51 2.00 29.15
C HIS A 23 -22.51 1.27 28.27
N LEU A 24 -23.59 0.72 28.84
CA LEU A 24 -24.65 0.06 28.08
C LEU A 24 -25.46 1.06 27.24
N GLU A 25 -25.77 2.24 27.76
CA GLU A 25 -26.40 3.33 27.00
C GLU A 25 -25.55 3.74 25.80
N ARG A 26 -24.24 3.91 26.00
CA ARG A 26 -23.30 4.18 24.91
C ARG A 26 -23.24 3.03 23.90
N GLY A 27 -23.23 1.78 24.38
CA GLY A 27 -23.23 0.59 23.52
C GLY A 27 -24.49 0.47 22.67
N LEU A 28 -25.67 0.80 23.23
CA LEU A 28 -26.91 0.85 22.46
C LEU A 28 -26.88 1.96 21.41
N SER A 29 -26.37 3.15 21.74
CA SER A 29 -26.20 4.23 20.76
C SER A 29 -25.33 3.79 19.58
N PHE A 30 -24.17 3.17 19.86
CA PHE A 30 -23.29 2.69 18.80
C PHE A 30 -23.91 1.57 17.97
N ALA A 31 -24.65 0.65 18.62
CA ALA A 31 -25.36 -0.40 17.90
C ALA A 31 -26.44 0.19 16.97
N ASP A 32 -27.17 1.21 17.43
CA ASP A 32 -28.15 1.93 16.61
C ASP A 32 -27.47 2.65 15.44
N ASP A 33 -26.32 3.31 15.67
CA ASP A 33 -25.56 4.00 14.61
C ASP A 33 -25.04 3.01 13.55
N ILE A 34 -24.55 1.84 13.95
CA ILE A 34 -24.15 0.75 13.03
C ILE A 34 -25.36 0.21 12.27
N ALA A 35 -26.47 -0.03 12.96
CA ALA A 35 -27.70 -0.52 12.33
C ALA A 35 -28.26 0.46 11.29
N ASN A 36 -27.97 1.75 11.44
CA ASN A 36 -28.36 2.81 10.52
C ASN A 36 -27.44 2.93 9.29
N CYS A 37 -26.38 2.13 9.16
CA CYS A 37 -25.52 2.10 7.96
C CYS A 37 -26.19 1.49 6.71
N THR A 38 -27.51 1.30 6.71
CA THR A 38 -28.30 0.88 5.53
C THR A 38 -28.45 1.99 4.46
N VAL A 39 -27.80 3.14 4.64
CA VAL A 39 -27.98 4.36 3.86
C VAL A 39 -26.98 4.55 2.72
N GLU A 40 -25.96 3.70 2.59
CA GLU A 40 -24.89 3.86 1.58
C GLU A 40 -25.41 3.83 0.13
N VAL A 41 -26.23 2.83 -0.21
CA VAL A 41 -26.84 2.72 -1.55
C VAL A 41 -27.82 3.87 -1.79
N PRO A 42 -28.78 4.18 -0.88
CA PRO A 42 -29.61 5.38 -1.02
C PRO A 42 -28.83 6.68 -1.22
N ALA A 43 -27.82 6.95 -0.39
CA ALA A 43 -27.01 8.16 -0.49
C ALA A 43 -26.21 8.23 -1.82
N THR A 44 -25.82 7.08 -2.36
CA THR A 44 -25.20 7.01 -3.70
C THR A 44 -26.21 7.41 -4.78
N LEU A 45 -27.47 6.96 -4.68
CA LEU A 45 -28.54 7.34 -5.62
C LEU A 45 -28.87 8.83 -5.52
N ASP A 46 -28.98 9.36 -4.30
CA ASP A 46 -29.16 10.79 -4.05
C ASP A 46 -28.02 11.60 -4.70
N GLY A 47 -26.79 11.08 -4.64
CA GLY A 47 -25.63 11.68 -5.31
C GLY A 47 -25.75 11.71 -6.83
N PHE A 48 -26.30 10.66 -7.45
CA PHE A 48 -26.60 10.64 -8.89
C PHE A 48 -27.71 11.61 -9.28
N ASP A 49 -28.68 11.85 -8.40
CA ASP A 49 -29.74 12.83 -8.58
C ASP A 49 -29.28 14.28 -8.31
N GLY A 50 -28.01 14.46 -7.95
CA GLY A 50 -27.41 15.77 -7.68
C GLY A 50 -27.88 16.37 -6.35
N GLU A 51 -28.35 15.54 -5.44
CA GLU A 51 -28.77 15.95 -4.11
C GLU A 51 -27.56 16.20 -3.19
N TYR A 52 -27.82 16.83 -2.04
CA TYR A 52 -26.81 17.13 -1.06
C TYR A 52 -26.52 15.91 -0.17
N ILE A 53 -25.30 15.39 -0.27
CA ILE A 53 -24.81 14.33 0.62
C ILE A 53 -24.16 14.94 1.86
N SER A 54 -24.68 14.57 3.03
CA SER A 54 -24.22 15.12 4.31
C SER A 54 -22.75 14.78 4.55
N PRO A 55 -21.94 15.73 5.06
CA PRO A 55 -20.52 15.49 5.30
C PRO A 55 -20.26 14.74 6.60
N SER A 56 -19.08 14.13 6.70
CA SER A 56 -18.56 13.49 7.91
C SER A 56 -17.04 13.64 7.98
N GLU A 57 -16.44 13.48 9.15
CA GLU A 57 -15.00 13.22 9.23
C GLU A 57 -14.72 11.81 8.72
N ALA A 58 -13.58 11.62 8.06
CA ALA A 58 -12.98 10.32 7.77
C ALA A 58 -12.10 9.91 8.96
N ASP A 59 -12.49 8.86 9.66
CA ASP A 59 -11.75 8.35 10.82
C ASP A 59 -12.06 6.86 11.06
N ASP A 60 -11.30 6.23 11.96
CA ASP A 60 -11.56 4.88 12.45
C ASP A 60 -12.75 4.91 13.44
N PRO A 61 -13.82 4.12 13.24
CA PRO A 61 -15.00 4.13 14.10
C PRO A 61 -14.73 3.66 15.54
N ILE A 62 -13.62 2.96 15.80
CA ILE A 62 -13.18 2.60 17.16
C ILE A 62 -12.62 3.84 17.87
N ARG A 63 -11.88 4.70 17.15
CA ARG A 63 -11.33 5.95 17.69
C ARG A 63 -12.37 7.05 17.78
N ASN A 64 -13.13 7.26 16.72
CA ASN A 64 -14.15 8.30 16.61
C ASN A 64 -15.49 7.70 16.14
N PRO A 65 -16.32 7.19 17.07
CA PRO A 65 -17.62 6.59 16.73
C PRO A 65 -18.59 7.55 16.01
N ASN A 66 -18.35 8.88 16.04
CA ASN A 66 -19.21 9.86 15.37
C ASN A 66 -19.11 9.80 13.83
N VAL A 67 -18.17 9.01 13.28
CA VAL A 67 -18.11 8.72 11.84
C VAL A 67 -19.22 7.77 11.38
N LEU A 68 -19.96 7.16 12.30
CA LEU A 68 -21.19 6.43 12.00
C LEU A 68 -22.43 7.34 12.05
N PRO A 69 -23.48 7.06 11.25
CA PRO A 69 -23.52 6.03 10.21
C PRO A 69 -22.67 6.40 8.99
N THR A 70 -22.39 5.40 8.15
CA THR A 70 -21.71 5.56 6.85
C THR A 70 -22.64 6.20 5.80
N GLY A 71 -22.27 6.18 4.51
CA GLY A 71 -23.06 6.81 3.45
C GLY A 71 -23.01 8.34 3.46
N ARG A 72 -21.95 8.92 4.02
CA ARG A 72 -21.71 10.37 4.11
C ARG A 72 -20.51 10.79 3.27
N ASN A 73 -20.52 12.04 2.81
CA ASN A 73 -19.43 12.62 2.03
C ASN A 73 -18.29 13.04 2.96
N PHE A 74 -17.38 12.10 3.25
CA PHE A 74 -16.36 12.35 4.25
C PHE A 74 -15.30 13.38 3.80
N TYR A 75 -14.74 14.09 4.76
CA TYR A 75 -13.60 14.99 4.61
C TYR A 75 -12.49 14.59 5.60
N SER A 76 -11.27 15.07 5.39
CA SER A 76 -10.17 14.84 6.34
C SER A 76 -10.35 15.69 7.61
N MET A 77 -9.28 16.32 8.10
CA MET A 77 -9.35 17.28 9.19
C MET A 77 -8.62 18.56 8.84
N ASN A 78 -8.77 19.59 9.69
CA ASN A 78 -8.05 20.84 9.54
C ASN A 78 -6.53 20.59 9.72
N PRO A 79 -5.70 20.73 8.66
CA PRO A 79 -4.27 20.43 8.73
C PRO A 79 -3.50 21.38 9.66
N ARG A 80 -4.10 22.50 10.07
CA ARG A 80 -3.50 23.42 11.05
C ARG A 80 -3.67 22.95 12.49
N ALA A 81 -4.64 22.06 12.77
CA ALA A 81 -4.92 21.58 14.12
C ALA A 81 -4.00 20.41 14.55
N ILE A 82 -3.24 19.84 13.61
CA ILE A 82 -2.32 18.73 13.88
C ILE A 82 -0.87 19.22 14.07
N PRO A 83 -0.08 18.59 14.96
CA PRO A 83 -0.53 17.65 15.98
C PRO A 83 -1.43 18.30 17.04
N THR A 84 -2.44 17.57 17.51
CA THR A 84 -3.22 17.97 18.70
C THR A 84 -2.35 17.84 19.97
N LYS A 85 -2.81 18.40 21.10
CA LYS A 85 -2.07 18.27 22.37
C LYS A 85 -2.09 16.84 22.89
N GLU A 86 -3.19 16.15 22.65
CA GLU A 86 -3.37 14.74 22.97
C GLU A 86 -2.45 13.87 22.10
N ALA A 87 -2.41 14.14 20.79
CA ALA A 87 -1.46 13.47 19.88
C ALA A 87 -0.01 13.73 20.27
N TRP A 88 0.32 14.93 20.75
CA TRP A 88 1.65 15.25 21.27
C TRP A 88 2.04 14.37 22.47
N GLU A 89 1.14 14.19 23.44
CA GLU A 89 1.41 13.33 24.59
C GLU A 89 1.60 11.87 24.18
N THR A 90 0.81 11.36 23.24
CA THR A 90 0.96 10.00 22.71
C THR A 90 2.23 9.84 21.88
N GLY A 91 2.57 10.80 21.02
CA GLY A 91 3.78 10.75 20.20
C GLY A 91 5.07 10.79 21.04
N LYS A 92 5.08 11.51 22.16
CA LYS A 92 6.19 11.42 23.14
C LYS A 92 6.35 10.02 23.70
N LYS A 93 5.24 9.39 24.12
CA LYS A 93 5.26 8.02 24.62
C LYS A 93 5.76 7.04 23.56
N MET A 94 5.30 7.17 22.31
CA MET A 94 5.76 6.35 21.18
C MET A 94 7.27 6.46 20.98
N ALA A 95 7.80 7.69 20.96
CA ALA A 95 9.24 7.91 20.86
C ALA A 95 10.00 7.34 22.07
N ASP A 96 9.49 7.49 23.29
CA ASP A 96 10.12 6.95 24.50
C ASP A 96 10.17 5.42 24.48
N VAL A 97 9.07 4.73 24.11
CA VAL A 97 9.07 3.25 24.02
C VAL A 97 9.98 2.76 22.91
N PHE A 98 10.02 3.43 21.74
CA PHE A 98 10.96 3.11 20.68
C PHE A 98 12.41 3.26 21.14
N ILE A 99 12.76 4.37 21.79
CA ILE A 99 14.13 4.58 22.30
C ILE A 99 14.49 3.53 23.35
N GLU A 100 13.58 3.20 24.27
CA GLU A 100 13.81 2.19 25.30
C GLU A 100 14.06 0.83 24.67
N ARG A 101 13.20 0.39 23.74
CA ARG A 101 13.35 -0.86 23.01
C ARG A 101 14.66 -0.91 22.22
N TYR A 102 14.98 0.14 21.46
CA TYR A 102 16.24 0.20 20.72
C TYR A 102 17.44 0.05 21.65
N ARG A 103 17.42 0.72 22.81
CA ARG A 103 18.49 0.63 23.81
C ARG A 103 18.61 -0.77 24.41
N GLU A 104 17.51 -1.46 24.65
CA GLU A 104 17.55 -2.86 25.12
C GLU A 104 18.23 -3.77 24.09
N ASP A 105 17.91 -3.58 22.81
CA ASP A 105 18.43 -4.40 21.72
C ASP A 105 19.89 -4.02 21.35
N HIS A 106 20.35 -2.81 21.70
CA HIS A 106 21.65 -2.24 21.31
C HIS A 106 22.57 -1.87 22.50
N ASP A 107 22.62 -2.72 23.53
CA ASP A 107 23.55 -2.58 24.67
C ASP A 107 23.50 -1.20 25.38
N GLY A 108 22.31 -0.60 25.41
CA GLY A 108 22.02 0.68 26.04
C GLY A 108 22.30 1.92 25.18
N ALA A 109 22.76 1.73 23.93
CA ALA A 109 23.03 2.82 22.99
C ALA A 109 21.74 3.47 22.47
N TYR A 110 21.76 4.80 22.32
CA TYR A 110 20.65 5.52 21.71
C TYR A 110 20.66 5.34 20.18
N PRO A 111 19.49 5.30 19.53
CA PRO A 111 19.42 5.36 18.08
C PRO A 111 19.96 6.72 17.62
N ARG A 112 20.80 6.71 16.59
CA ARG A 112 21.43 7.91 16.05
C ARG A 112 20.62 8.51 14.92
N LYS A 113 20.07 7.68 14.02
CA LYS A 113 19.33 8.13 12.85
C LYS A 113 18.31 7.09 12.34
N PRO A 114 17.19 6.89 13.04
CA PRO A 114 16.07 6.12 12.49
C PRO A 114 15.54 6.74 11.18
N ALA A 115 15.26 5.88 10.21
CA ALA A 115 14.39 6.23 9.09
C ALA A 115 12.93 6.00 9.46
N ILE A 116 12.09 7.02 9.34
CA ILE A 116 10.68 6.99 9.75
C ILE A 116 9.81 7.10 8.50
N VAL A 117 8.98 6.09 8.28
CA VAL A 117 7.95 6.12 7.22
C VAL A 117 6.75 6.92 7.73
N LEU A 118 6.40 8.00 7.03
CA LEU A 118 5.36 8.96 7.43
C LEU A 118 4.18 8.94 6.46
N TRP A 119 3.17 8.15 6.78
CA TRP A 119 1.93 8.12 6.01
C TRP A 119 0.95 9.20 6.45
N ALA A 120 -0.12 9.41 5.69
CA ALA A 120 -1.19 10.38 6.00
C ALA A 120 -2.07 9.98 7.20
N TRP A 121 -1.50 9.21 8.14
CA TRP A 121 -2.11 8.73 9.38
C TRP A 121 -2.64 9.84 10.28
N ALA A 122 -2.15 11.06 10.14
CA ALA A 122 -2.69 12.22 10.85
C ALA A 122 -4.19 12.44 10.63
N MET A 123 -4.80 11.84 9.60
CA MET A 123 -6.25 11.80 9.42
C MET A 123 -6.97 11.00 10.52
N THR A 124 -6.35 9.99 11.11
CA THR A 124 -6.96 9.09 12.11
C THR A 124 -6.29 9.16 13.48
N ASP A 125 -5.02 9.58 13.55
CA ASP A 125 -4.29 9.76 14.81
C ASP A 125 -4.09 11.22 15.24
N TYR A 126 -4.54 12.18 14.44
CA TYR A 126 -4.46 13.61 14.77
C TYR A 126 -3.03 14.16 14.96
N GLY A 127 -2.02 13.51 14.37
CA GLY A 127 -0.63 13.96 14.29
C GLY A 127 0.31 13.28 15.29
N VAL A 128 0.04 12.02 15.64
CA VAL A 128 0.86 11.28 16.61
C VAL A 128 2.26 11.01 16.06
N VAL A 129 2.38 10.60 14.79
CA VAL A 129 3.68 10.31 14.16
C VAL A 129 4.51 11.58 13.97
N GLU A 130 3.89 12.71 13.59
CA GLU A 130 4.58 14.01 13.54
C GLU A 130 5.09 14.41 14.93
N SER A 131 4.33 14.11 15.98
CA SER A 131 4.74 14.38 17.36
C SER A 131 5.91 13.51 17.80
N GLU A 132 5.91 12.23 17.43
CA GLU A 132 7.05 11.31 17.63
C GLU A 132 8.32 11.86 16.96
N ILE A 133 8.24 12.23 15.67
CA ILE A 133 9.37 12.80 14.92
C ILE A 133 9.90 14.07 15.58
N LEU A 134 9.01 15.02 15.91
CA LEU A 134 9.40 16.28 16.55
C LEU A 134 10.09 16.01 17.89
N TYR A 135 9.52 15.11 18.70
CA TYR A 135 10.08 14.80 19.99
C TYR A 135 11.45 14.11 19.87
N LEU A 136 11.64 13.13 18.97
CA LEU A 136 12.94 12.48 18.71
C LEU A 136 14.05 13.51 18.45
N VAL A 137 13.78 14.48 17.56
CA VAL A 137 14.68 15.60 17.24
C VAL A 137 14.88 16.57 18.42
N GLY A 138 14.01 16.51 19.43
CA GLY A 138 14.06 17.33 20.63
C GLY A 138 13.37 18.68 20.45
N ALA A 139 12.34 18.74 19.60
CA ALA A 139 11.49 19.91 19.39
C ALA A 139 10.06 19.62 19.86
N ARG A 140 9.29 20.67 20.11
CA ARG A 140 7.84 20.58 20.40
C ARG A 140 7.05 21.56 19.54
N PRO A 141 5.81 21.20 19.14
CA PRO A 141 4.92 22.11 18.43
C PRO A 141 4.49 23.29 19.31
N VAL A 142 4.24 24.43 18.67
CA VAL A 142 3.70 25.65 19.30
C VAL A 142 2.28 25.89 18.80
N TRP A 143 1.33 25.88 19.74
CA TRP A 143 -0.10 26.11 19.47
C TRP A 143 -0.49 27.55 19.76
N ASP A 144 -1.38 28.10 18.93
CA ASP A 144 -2.09 29.34 19.25
C ASP A 144 -3.25 29.11 20.25
N SER A 145 -3.97 30.18 20.59
CA SER A 145 -5.10 30.11 21.52
C SER A 145 -6.29 29.28 21.00
N TYR A 146 -6.35 29.00 19.70
CA TYR A 146 -7.39 28.19 19.05
C TYR A 146 -6.96 26.75 18.81
N GLY A 147 -5.73 26.38 19.21
CA GLY A 147 -5.18 25.04 19.03
C GLY A 147 -4.57 24.80 17.65
N ALA A 148 -4.36 25.83 16.83
CA ALA A 148 -3.64 25.68 15.57
C ALA A 148 -2.13 25.68 15.83
N VAL A 149 -1.42 24.72 15.23
CA VAL A 149 0.04 24.63 15.24
C VAL A 149 0.60 25.55 14.16
N TYR A 150 1.41 26.51 14.57
CA TYR A 150 1.99 27.51 13.66
C TYR A 150 3.52 27.54 13.67
N ASP A 151 4.16 26.92 14.67
CA ASP A 151 5.62 26.87 14.77
C ASP A 151 6.09 25.66 15.59
N VAL A 152 7.41 25.51 15.72
CA VAL A 152 8.10 24.54 16.58
C VAL A 152 9.19 25.25 17.38
N GLU A 153 9.46 24.75 18.59
CA GLU A 153 10.57 25.24 19.42
C GLU A 153 11.39 24.07 19.99
N LEU A 154 12.68 24.29 20.24
CA LEU A 154 13.53 23.28 20.85
C LEU A 154 13.19 23.09 22.33
N ILE A 155 13.10 21.82 22.73
CA ILE A 155 13.14 21.39 24.12
C ILE A 155 14.59 21.56 24.60
N ASN A 156 14.77 22.15 25.79
CA ASN A 156 16.10 22.31 26.36
C ASN A 156 16.71 20.93 26.67
N GLU A 157 18.01 20.73 26.41
CA GLU A 157 18.68 19.43 26.63
C GLU A 157 18.53 18.89 28.07
N SER A 158 18.46 19.76 29.07
CA SER A 158 18.24 19.35 30.47
C SER A 158 16.81 18.89 30.75
N GLU A 159 15.83 19.41 29.99
CA GLU A 159 14.43 18.96 30.03
C GLU A 159 14.26 17.67 29.22
N LEU A 160 14.93 17.57 28.07
CA LEU A 160 14.88 16.42 27.16
C LEU A 160 15.51 15.16 27.79
N GLY A 161 16.59 15.32 28.57
CA GLY A 161 17.18 14.22 29.36
C GLY A 161 17.92 13.15 28.55
N ARG A 162 18.13 13.36 27.25
CA ARG A 162 18.78 12.43 26.30
C ARG A 162 19.37 13.21 25.11
N PRO A 163 20.16 12.54 24.25
CA PRO A 163 20.58 13.11 22.97
C PRO A 163 19.41 13.54 22.09
N ARG A 164 19.65 14.54 21.23
CA ARG A 164 18.78 14.78 20.07
C ARG A 164 19.07 13.71 19.03
N ILE A 165 18.03 12.97 18.64
CA ILE A 165 18.12 11.88 17.69
C ILE A 165 17.92 12.46 16.29
N ASP A 166 18.84 12.17 15.35
CA ASP A 166 18.64 12.52 13.95
C ASP A 166 17.55 11.65 13.35
N VAL A 167 16.94 12.06 12.26
CA VAL A 167 15.86 11.30 11.61
C VAL A 167 16.00 11.41 10.11
N MET A 168 15.67 10.35 9.38
CA MET A 168 15.41 10.40 7.94
C MET A 168 13.92 10.16 7.73
N ILE A 169 13.20 11.05 7.08
CA ILE A 169 11.74 10.94 6.92
C ILE A 169 11.44 10.52 5.49
N ILE A 170 10.65 9.46 5.35
CA ILE A 170 10.09 8.97 4.09
C ILE A 170 8.57 9.13 4.14
N PRO A 171 8.03 10.32 3.80
CA PRO A 171 6.59 10.48 3.73
C PRO A 171 5.97 9.85 2.49
N SER A 172 4.67 9.59 2.57
CA SER A 172 3.84 9.30 1.40
C SER A 172 3.51 10.56 0.60
N GLY A 173 3.28 10.43 -0.70
CA GLY A 173 2.79 11.53 -1.54
C GLY A 173 1.43 12.07 -1.10
N LEU A 174 0.57 11.23 -0.52
CA LEU A 174 -0.68 11.68 0.07
C LEU A 174 -0.44 12.58 1.28
N HIS A 175 0.54 12.26 2.14
CA HIS A 175 0.92 13.12 3.27
C HIS A 175 1.44 14.48 2.78
N ARG A 176 2.32 14.49 1.76
CA ARG A 176 2.79 15.72 1.11
C ARG A 176 1.65 16.62 0.66
N ASP A 177 0.60 16.04 0.07
CA ASP A 177 -0.48 16.81 -0.54
C ASP A 177 -1.52 17.29 0.48
N VAL A 178 -1.82 16.48 1.51
CA VAL A 178 -2.81 16.82 2.54
C VAL A 178 -2.21 17.66 3.68
N TYR A 179 -0.94 17.39 4.04
CA TYR A 179 -0.26 17.98 5.20
C TYR A 179 1.09 18.64 4.88
N PRO A 180 1.22 19.45 3.79
CA PRO A 180 2.52 20.00 3.37
C PRO A 180 3.18 20.87 4.44
N GLU A 181 2.39 21.62 5.20
CA GLU A 181 2.89 22.48 6.27
C GLU A 181 3.50 21.68 7.43
N LYS A 182 3.13 20.40 7.61
CA LYS A 182 3.76 19.54 8.63
C LYS A 182 5.16 19.13 8.21
N LEU A 183 5.40 18.84 6.93
CA LEU A 183 6.76 18.59 6.43
C LEU A 183 7.67 19.80 6.63
N LYS A 184 7.16 21.01 6.39
CA LYS A 184 7.91 22.25 6.66
C LYS A 184 8.23 22.45 8.14
N LEU A 185 7.28 22.16 9.04
CA LEU A 185 7.51 22.24 10.49
C LEU A 185 8.54 21.22 10.96
N ILE A 186 8.53 20.00 10.43
CA ILE A 186 9.53 18.97 10.71
C ILE A 186 10.91 19.43 10.22
N ASP A 187 11.03 19.92 8.98
CA ASP A 187 12.30 20.44 8.46
C ASP A 187 12.83 21.61 9.31
N ARG A 188 11.96 22.53 9.74
CA ARG A 188 12.33 23.61 10.66
C ARG A 188 12.86 23.08 11.99
N ALA A 189 12.20 22.09 12.60
CA ALA A 189 12.67 21.47 13.84
C ALA A 189 14.05 20.85 13.69
N ILE A 190 14.30 20.16 12.57
CA ILE A 190 15.59 19.53 12.26
C ILE A 190 16.68 20.59 12.08
N ARG A 191 16.40 21.67 11.34
CA ARG A 191 17.36 22.77 11.15
C ARG A 191 17.67 23.49 12.47
N LEU A 192 16.67 23.74 13.32
CA LEU A 192 16.89 24.26 14.66
C LEU A 192 17.77 23.34 15.50
N ALA A 193 17.50 22.03 15.47
CA ALA A 193 18.28 21.04 16.21
C ALA A 193 19.73 20.96 15.71
N ALA A 194 19.96 21.03 14.39
CA ALA A 194 21.30 21.03 13.81
C ALA A 194 22.14 22.25 14.27
N GLU A 195 21.51 23.39 14.51
CA GLU A 195 22.17 24.62 14.99
C GLU A 195 22.28 24.69 16.51
N ALA A 196 21.67 23.75 17.25
CA ALA A 196 21.69 23.76 18.71
C ALA A 196 23.11 23.58 19.24
N ASN A 197 23.44 24.36 20.26
CA ASN A 197 24.72 24.30 20.95
C ASN A 197 24.58 23.52 22.27
N ASP A 198 24.12 22.28 22.16
CA ASP A 198 23.96 21.35 23.28
C ASP A 198 25.34 21.00 23.90
N THR A 199 25.38 20.80 25.21
CA THR A 199 26.62 20.63 25.99
C THR A 199 26.58 19.49 27.01
N ILE A 200 25.38 18.99 27.34
CA ILE A 200 25.13 17.93 28.31
C ILE A 200 24.98 16.58 27.59
N TYR A 201 24.24 16.56 26.49
CA TYR A 201 24.02 15.37 25.69
C TYR A 201 24.53 15.56 24.25
N ASP A 202 24.82 14.44 23.58
CA ASP A 202 25.17 14.45 22.16
C ASP A 202 24.00 14.98 21.31
N ASN A 203 24.32 15.50 20.12
CA ASN A 203 23.33 15.98 19.17
C ASN A 203 23.56 15.32 17.82
N TYR A 204 22.87 14.20 17.58
CA TYR A 204 23.10 13.37 16.40
C TYR A 204 22.67 14.05 15.11
N VAL A 205 21.70 14.98 15.14
CA VAL A 205 21.33 15.79 13.98
C VAL A 205 22.55 16.58 13.49
N ARG A 206 23.21 17.30 14.41
CA ARG A 206 24.39 18.09 14.09
C ARG A 206 25.58 17.22 13.72
N GLU A 207 25.86 16.16 14.48
CA GLU A 207 26.99 15.25 14.23
C GLU A 207 26.90 14.61 12.83
N ASN A 208 25.72 14.14 12.43
CA ASN A 208 25.53 13.50 11.13
C ASN A 208 25.59 14.52 9.97
N SER A 209 25.15 15.76 10.20
CA SER A 209 25.20 16.84 9.21
C SER A 209 26.60 17.42 9.01
N GLU A 210 27.31 17.77 10.09
CA GLU A 210 28.60 18.46 10.04
C GLU A 210 29.81 17.51 10.10
N GLY A 211 29.65 16.33 10.69
CA GLY A 211 30.72 15.38 10.94
C GLY A 211 31.34 15.53 12.33
N THR A 212 32.03 14.48 12.77
CA THR A 212 32.85 14.48 13.98
C THR A 212 34.12 13.65 13.75
N GLU A 213 34.96 13.48 14.76
CA GLU A 213 36.07 12.51 14.68
C GLU A 213 35.59 11.05 14.52
N ARG A 214 34.31 10.75 14.75
CA ARG A 214 33.74 9.39 14.72
C ARG A 214 32.95 9.07 13.45
N ILE A 215 32.45 10.09 12.74
CA ILE A 215 31.57 9.93 11.58
C ILE A 215 31.85 11.05 10.57
N GLU A 216 31.95 10.68 9.29
CA GLU A 216 32.00 11.65 8.19
C GLU A 216 30.63 12.31 8.05
N GLY A 217 30.61 13.64 8.09
CA GLY A 217 29.38 14.41 7.95
C GLY A 217 28.89 14.47 6.51
N ILE A 218 27.57 14.57 6.32
CA ILE A 218 26.98 14.76 4.98
C ILE A 218 27.57 16.01 4.30
N PHE A 219 27.84 17.08 5.06
CA PHE A 219 28.48 18.29 4.53
C PHE A 219 29.88 18.03 3.96
N GLU A 220 30.70 17.24 4.67
CA GLU A 220 32.05 16.92 4.24
C GLU A 220 32.03 16.04 2.98
N ALA A 221 31.16 15.02 2.96
CA ALA A 221 30.98 14.13 1.82
C ALA A 221 30.48 14.88 0.57
N LEU A 222 29.48 15.77 0.71
CA LEU A 222 29.00 16.61 -0.40
C LEU A 222 30.10 17.53 -0.94
N ASN A 223 30.90 18.14 -0.07
CA ASN A 223 32.02 18.98 -0.51
C ASN A 223 33.13 18.20 -1.21
N ALA A 224 33.38 16.96 -0.80
CA ALA A 224 34.37 16.11 -1.43
C ALA A 224 33.99 15.76 -2.88
N THR A 225 32.70 15.54 -3.15
CA THR A 225 32.21 15.23 -4.51
C THR A 225 31.95 16.48 -5.35
N GLY A 226 31.49 17.58 -4.73
CA GLY A 226 31.03 18.78 -5.42
C GLY A 226 29.75 18.55 -6.23
N ASN A 227 29.03 17.45 -5.99
CA ASN A 227 27.82 17.06 -6.72
C ASN A 227 26.56 17.78 -6.19
N TYR A 228 26.62 19.11 -6.16
CA TYR A 228 25.48 19.98 -5.87
C TYR A 228 25.53 21.16 -6.82
N THR A 229 24.41 21.46 -7.48
CA THR A 229 24.33 22.51 -8.50
C THR A 229 22.99 23.19 -8.43
N GLY A 230 22.97 24.52 -8.56
CA GLY A 230 21.74 25.31 -8.56
C GLY A 230 21.92 26.64 -7.83
N PRO A 231 20.90 27.50 -7.82
CA PRO A 231 20.85 28.61 -6.89
C PRO A 231 20.67 28.10 -5.45
N TYR A 232 20.94 28.94 -4.46
CA TYR A 232 20.52 28.67 -3.09
C TYR A 232 18.99 28.47 -3.05
N PRO A 233 18.48 27.50 -2.26
CA PRO A 233 19.21 26.60 -1.36
C PRO A 233 19.77 25.32 -2.00
N GLU A 234 19.34 24.96 -3.22
CA GLU A 234 19.68 23.71 -3.92
C GLU A 234 21.18 23.56 -4.22
N GLY A 235 21.88 24.68 -4.45
CA GLY A 235 23.31 24.71 -4.70
C GLY A 235 24.18 24.91 -3.46
N ASP A 236 23.64 24.80 -2.25
CA ASP A 236 24.37 25.01 -1.00
C ASP A 236 24.55 23.71 -0.21
N ALA A 237 25.81 23.26 -0.08
CA ALA A 237 26.12 22.02 0.62
C ALA A 237 25.75 22.04 2.12
N ARG A 238 25.77 23.21 2.80
CA ARG A 238 25.36 23.29 4.21
C ARG A 238 23.85 23.13 4.34
N TYR A 239 23.09 23.76 3.45
CA TYR A 239 21.65 23.58 3.44
C TYR A 239 21.27 22.11 3.19
N LEU A 240 21.87 21.51 2.15
CA LEU A 240 21.62 20.12 1.76
C LEU A 240 22.04 19.11 2.83
N SER A 241 23.12 19.38 3.59
CA SER A 241 23.59 18.46 4.62
C SER A 241 22.64 18.31 5.81
N VAL A 242 21.65 19.20 5.93
CA VAL A 242 20.61 19.17 6.98
C VAL A 242 19.26 18.68 6.42
N SER A 243 19.15 18.41 5.12
CA SER A 243 17.94 17.86 4.50
C SER A 243 17.71 16.41 4.94
N ARG A 244 16.50 16.12 5.40
CA ARG A 244 16.09 14.79 5.94
C ARG A 244 14.80 14.23 5.39
N ILE A 245 14.02 15.01 4.63
CA ILE A 245 12.71 14.61 4.14
C ILE A 245 12.83 14.26 2.65
N PHE A 246 12.52 13.01 2.30
CA PHE A 246 12.69 12.48 0.96
C PHE A 246 11.44 11.74 0.49
N LEU A 247 10.96 12.08 -0.71
CA LEU A 247 9.78 11.49 -1.34
C LEU A 247 9.98 11.34 -2.84
N GLU A 248 8.94 10.86 -3.51
CA GLU A 248 8.81 10.96 -4.95
C GLU A 248 8.70 12.40 -5.49
N ALA A 249 8.88 12.53 -6.81
CA ALA A 249 8.76 13.80 -7.52
C ALA A 249 7.37 14.42 -7.31
N PRO A 250 7.23 15.76 -7.29
CA PRO A 250 5.93 16.41 -7.18
C PRO A 250 4.92 15.92 -8.23
N GLY A 251 3.70 15.60 -7.78
CA GLY A 251 2.64 15.08 -8.65
C GLY A 251 2.76 13.59 -8.99
N THR A 252 3.71 12.88 -8.38
CA THR A 252 3.77 11.41 -8.39
C THR A 252 3.47 10.85 -7.00
N TYR A 253 3.24 9.54 -6.92
CA TYR A 253 2.89 8.83 -5.68
C TYR A 253 3.62 7.49 -5.66
N GLY A 254 3.98 7.06 -4.46
CA GLY A 254 4.49 5.72 -4.18
C GLY A 254 5.90 5.43 -4.72
N PRO A 255 6.61 4.49 -4.10
CA PRO A 255 7.79 3.88 -4.68
C PRO A 255 7.48 3.11 -5.98
N ASN A 256 6.22 2.75 -6.25
CA ASN A 256 5.77 1.96 -7.42
C ASN A 256 6.63 0.71 -7.65
N LEU A 257 6.88 -0.02 -6.56
CA LEU A 257 7.64 -1.27 -6.60
C LEU A 257 6.73 -2.49 -6.74
N ASP A 258 5.41 -2.35 -6.53
CA ASP A 258 4.39 -3.38 -6.75
C ASP A 258 4.58 -4.15 -8.06
N SER A 259 4.70 -3.41 -9.17
CA SER A 259 4.86 -4.00 -10.51
C SER A 259 6.22 -4.66 -10.72
N VAL A 260 7.28 -4.08 -10.16
CA VAL A 260 8.66 -4.60 -10.27
C VAL A 260 8.82 -5.87 -9.45
N ILE A 261 8.31 -5.86 -8.22
CA ILE A 261 8.37 -6.98 -7.28
C ILE A 261 7.47 -8.12 -7.77
N GLY A 262 6.25 -7.79 -8.20
CA GLY A 262 5.32 -8.74 -8.79
C GLY A 262 5.91 -9.42 -10.01
N ALA A 263 6.48 -8.67 -10.96
CA ALA A 263 7.10 -9.19 -12.18
C ALA A 263 8.44 -9.89 -11.93
N SER A 264 8.42 -10.94 -11.12
CA SER A 264 9.56 -11.71 -10.63
C SER A 264 10.44 -12.31 -11.74
N SER A 265 9.89 -12.50 -12.94
CA SER A 265 10.61 -12.94 -14.15
C SER A 265 11.57 -11.90 -14.73
N THR A 266 11.46 -10.63 -14.31
CA THR A 266 12.25 -9.52 -14.84
C THR A 266 13.54 -9.25 -14.06
N TRP A 267 13.74 -9.93 -12.93
CA TRP A 267 14.92 -9.76 -12.08
C TRP A 267 15.38 -11.07 -11.44
N ASN A 268 16.70 -11.20 -11.25
CA ASN A 268 17.32 -12.29 -10.48
C ASN A 268 18.01 -11.79 -9.21
N ASN A 269 18.20 -10.48 -9.10
CA ASN A 269 18.83 -9.83 -7.96
C ASN A 269 17.92 -8.71 -7.47
N SER A 270 17.65 -8.68 -6.17
CA SER A 270 16.82 -7.68 -5.51
C SER A 270 17.40 -6.26 -5.58
N SER A 271 18.67 -6.09 -6.01
CA SER A 271 19.28 -4.77 -6.23
C SER A 271 18.48 -3.89 -7.19
N VAL A 272 17.77 -4.48 -8.18
CA VAL A 272 16.88 -3.74 -9.08
C VAL A 272 15.77 -3.02 -8.33
N ILE A 273 15.25 -3.63 -7.25
CA ILE A 273 14.22 -3.04 -6.38
C ILE A 273 14.80 -1.81 -5.66
N GLY A 274 15.99 -1.95 -5.07
CA GLY A 274 16.67 -0.86 -4.37
C GLY A 274 17.07 0.30 -5.29
N GLU A 275 17.59 0.01 -6.49
CA GLU A 275 17.90 1.02 -7.51
C GLU A 275 16.64 1.77 -7.97
N THR A 276 15.53 1.04 -8.16
CA THR A 276 14.23 1.64 -8.51
C THR A 276 13.75 2.56 -7.39
N TYR A 277 13.83 2.11 -6.13
CA TYR A 277 13.46 2.91 -4.96
C TYR A 277 14.26 4.22 -4.89
N ILE A 278 15.59 4.15 -5.00
CA ILE A 278 16.47 5.33 -5.01
C ILE A 278 16.10 6.28 -6.15
N SER A 279 15.89 5.75 -7.36
CA SER A 279 15.56 6.57 -8.54
C SER A 279 14.26 7.36 -8.38
N ARG A 280 13.35 6.87 -7.53
CA ARG A 280 12.03 7.48 -7.32
C ARG A 280 11.99 8.36 -6.09
N MET A 281 12.57 7.93 -4.97
CA MET A 281 12.36 8.53 -3.64
C MET A 281 13.39 9.60 -3.26
N HIS A 282 14.28 10.03 -4.16
CA HIS A 282 15.39 10.92 -3.82
C HIS A 282 15.08 12.42 -3.86
N TYR A 283 13.82 12.83 -3.92
CA TYR A 283 13.47 14.24 -4.02
C TYR A 283 13.37 14.85 -2.61
N ILE A 284 14.08 15.95 -2.39
CA ILE A 284 14.17 16.66 -1.13
C ILE A 284 12.97 17.60 -0.96
N TYR A 285 12.39 17.57 0.24
CA TYR A 285 11.34 18.50 0.68
C TYR A 285 11.74 19.17 2.00
N GLY A 286 11.21 20.36 2.26
CA GLY A 286 11.49 21.15 3.46
C GLY A 286 10.81 22.52 3.43
N ASP A 287 11.20 23.41 4.34
CA ASP A 287 10.59 24.75 4.45
C ASP A 287 10.95 25.63 3.23
N GLU A 288 12.21 25.56 2.75
CA GLU A 288 12.70 26.36 1.61
C GLU A 288 12.84 25.58 0.29
N VAL A 289 12.61 24.26 0.29
CA VAL A 289 12.73 23.37 -0.89
C VAL A 289 11.52 22.46 -1.05
N TRP A 290 11.11 22.19 -2.29
CA TRP A 290 9.94 21.36 -2.55
C TRP A 290 10.12 20.50 -3.81
N GLY A 291 10.50 19.23 -3.61
CA GLY A 291 10.68 18.27 -4.70
C GLY A 291 11.94 18.49 -5.52
N VAL A 292 13.05 18.83 -4.85
CA VAL A 292 14.35 19.05 -5.51
C VAL A 292 15.10 17.73 -5.65
N PRO A 293 15.58 17.32 -6.84
CA PRO A 293 16.37 16.09 -6.98
C PRO A 293 17.63 16.13 -6.09
N GLY A 294 17.79 15.13 -5.22
CA GLY A 294 18.93 15.04 -4.31
C GLY A 294 19.44 13.61 -4.10
N GLU A 295 19.67 12.86 -5.18
CA GLU A 295 20.10 11.45 -5.12
C GLU A 295 21.33 11.22 -4.24
N GLU A 296 22.36 12.06 -4.36
CA GLU A 296 23.56 11.94 -3.52
C GLU A 296 23.22 12.18 -2.03
N VAL A 297 22.44 13.22 -1.73
CA VAL A 297 22.03 13.56 -0.36
C VAL A 297 21.16 12.43 0.24
N PHE A 298 20.29 11.84 -0.57
CA PHE A 298 19.48 10.68 -0.19
C PHE A 298 20.36 9.48 0.17
N LYS A 299 21.33 9.13 -0.68
CA LYS A 299 22.27 8.03 -0.42
C LYS A 299 23.12 8.26 0.82
N LEU A 300 23.60 9.50 1.04
CA LEU A 300 24.38 9.84 2.23
C LEU A 300 23.56 9.73 3.52
N ASN A 301 22.28 10.14 3.49
CA ASN A 301 21.39 9.91 4.62
C ASN A 301 21.14 8.42 4.85
N LEU A 302 20.86 7.68 3.78
CA LEU A 302 20.59 6.25 3.84
C LEU A 302 21.79 5.44 4.36
N ALA A 303 23.02 5.84 4.04
CA ALA A 303 24.21 5.20 4.57
C ALA A 303 24.41 5.39 6.08
N GLN A 304 23.68 6.34 6.70
CA GLN A 304 23.80 6.68 8.12
C GLN A 304 22.64 6.15 8.96
N ILE A 305 21.62 5.50 8.38
CA ILE A 305 20.49 5.01 9.17
C ILE A 305 20.87 3.78 9.99
N ASP A 306 20.33 3.68 11.19
CA ASP A 306 20.59 2.59 12.15
C ASP A 306 19.32 1.93 12.69
N ALA A 307 18.15 2.43 12.28
CA ALA A 307 16.86 1.80 12.49
C ALA A 307 15.90 2.20 11.37
N ILE A 308 14.86 1.41 11.14
CA ILE A 308 13.67 1.81 10.38
C ILE A 308 12.47 1.72 11.29
N VAL A 309 11.60 2.72 11.29
CA VAL A 309 10.39 2.78 12.11
C VAL A 309 9.17 2.93 11.20
N PHE A 310 8.25 1.99 11.34
CA PHE A 310 6.92 2.06 10.73
C PHE A 310 5.86 2.20 11.83
N ASN A 311 4.80 2.97 11.55
CA ASN A 311 3.78 3.29 12.54
C ASN A 311 2.46 2.60 12.20
N MET A 312 1.85 1.95 13.19
CA MET A 312 0.50 1.40 13.12
C MET A 312 -0.46 2.19 14.01
N ASN A 313 -1.65 2.48 13.48
CA ASN A 313 -2.71 3.17 14.22
C ASN A 313 -4.12 2.60 13.97
N SER A 314 -4.23 1.45 13.31
CA SER A 314 -5.50 0.79 13.03
C SER A 314 -5.41 -0.70 13.33
N ASN A 315 -6.56 -1.28 13.70
CA ASN A 315 -6.74 -2.73 13.80
C ASN A 315 -7.28 -3.34 12.50
N LEU A 316 -7.68 -2.50 11.54
CA LEU A 316 -8.21 -2.94 10.24
C LEU A 316 -7.07 -3.24 9.27
N TYR A 317 -6.15 -2.29 9.09
CA TYR A 317 -5.04 -2.41 8.15
C TYR A 317 -3.77 -2.91 8.86
N GLY A 318 -3.16 -3.96 8.32
CA GLY A 318 -1.91 -4.54 8.80
C GLY A 318 -0.73 -4.31 7.86
N LEU A 319 0.38 -4.97 8.15
CA LEU A 319 1.65 -4.95 7.40
C LEU A 319 1.63 -5.88 6.16
N ILE A 320 0.73 -6.86 6.11
CA ILE A 320 0.56 -7.80 4.99
C ILE A 320 -0.84 -7.64 4.37
N ASP A 321 -1.50 -6.51 4.62
CA ASP A 321 -2.86 -6.21 4.16
C ASP A 321 -2.91 -5.37 2.89
N ASN A 322 -1.81 -4.66 2.59
CA ASN A 322 -1.64 -3.87 1.38
C ASN A 322 -0.20 -3.98 0.89
N ASP A 323 0.04 -3.47 -0.32
CA ASP A 323 1.33 -3.44 -0.95
C ASP A 323 2.23 -2.29 -0.47
N ASP A 324 1.67 -1.20 0.04
CA ASP A 324 2.44 -0.01 0.39
C ASP A 324 3.50 -0.31 1.47
N VAL A 325 3.21 -1.11 2.50
CA VAL A 325 4.16 -1.30 3.61
C VAL A 325 5.48 -1.91 3.14
N PHE A 326 5.46 -3.02 2.39
CA PHE A 326 6.70 -3.60 1.86
C PHE A 326 7.34 -2.71 0.79
N GLN A 327 6.56 -1.92 0.04
CA GLN A 327 7.13 -0.99 -0.93
C GLN A 327 7.94 0.12 -0.25
N TYR A 328 7.44 0.67 0.85
CA TYR A 328 8.12 1.72 1.62
C TYR A 328 9.24 1.15 2.50
N VAL A 329 8.93 0.20 3.39
CA VAL A 329 9.91 -0.37 4.34
C VAL A 329 10.87 -1.31 3.62
N GLY A 330 10.35 -2.29 2.89
CA GLY A 330 11.15 -3.25 2.12
C GLY A 330 11.96 -2.59 1.00
N GLY A 331 11.38 -1.61 0.30
CA GLY A 331 12.11 -0.81 -0.68
C GLY A 331 13.29 -0.03 -0.07
N LEU A 332 13.10 0.51 1.14
CA LEU A 332 14.16 1.20 1.87
C LEU A 332 15.29 0.24 2.30
N LEU A 333 14.96 -0.97 2.74
CA LEU A 333 15.95 -2.03 3.04
C LEU A 333 16.80 -2.36 1.81
N GLN A 334 16.16 -2.53 0.64
CA GLN A 334 16.87 -2.81 -0.61
C GLN A 334 17.71 -1.61 -1.07
N ALA A 335 17.21 -0.39 -0.90
CA ALA A 335 17.97 0.83 -1.20
C ALA A 335 19.22 0.93 -0.30
N TYR A 336 19.10 0.61 0.99
CA TYR A 336 20.22 0.59 1.92
C TYR A 336 21.29 -0.41 1.46
N LYS A 337 20.87 -1.61 1.07
CA LYS A 337 21.77 -2.64 0.51
C LYS A 337 22.51 -2.16 -0.72
N VAL A 338 21.83 -1.48 -1.64
CA VAL A 338 22.46 -0.91 -2.85
C VAL A 338 23.49 0.16 -2.49
N VAL A 339 23.23 0.99 -1.48
CA VAL A 339 24.12 2.09 -1.08
C VAL A 339 25.33 1.60 -0.29
N THR A 340 25.12 0.71 0.68
CA THR A 340 26.18 0.30 1.62
C THR A 340 26.90 -0.98 1.21
N GLY A 341 26.29 -1.77 0.33
CA GLY A 341 26.75 -3.12 -0.02
C GLY A 341 26.50 -4.17 1.07
N ASN A 342 25.84 -3.81 2.17
CA ASN A 342 25.51 -4.70 3.29
C ASN A 342 23.99 -4.82 3.43
N ASP A 343 23.53 -6.00 3.84
CA ASP A 343 22.15 -6.17 4.26
C ASP A 343 21.88 -5.31 5.51
N PHE A 344 20.67 -4.73 5.59
CA PHE A 344 20.23 -4.02 6.78
C PHE A 344 19.80 -5.03 7.83
N ASP A 345 20.07 -4.76 9.09
CA ASP A 345 19.64 -5.62 10.18
C ASP A 345 18.12 -5.54 10.36
N VAL A 346 17.40 -6.60 9.99
CA VAL A 346 15.94 -6.68 10.08
C VAL A 346 15.44 -6.58 11.52
N ASP A 347 16.27 -6.93 12.51
CA ASP A 347 15.94 -6.80 13.93
C ASP A 347 15.94 -5.33 14.37
N SER A 348 16.58 -4.46 13.59
CA SER A 348 16.57 -3.01 13.75
C SER A 348 15.44 -2.32 12.95
N VAL A 349 14.43 -3.08 12.50
CA VAL A 349 13.19 -2.54 11.95
C VAL A 349 12.08 -2.67 12.99
N TYR A 350 11.53 -1.54 13.42
CA TYR A 350 10.57 -1.46 14.51
C TYR A 350 9.20 -1.02 14.01
N VAL A 351 8.17 -1.55 14.66
CA VAL A 351 6.77 -1.14 14.48
C VAL A 351 6.31 -0.51 15.78
N THR A 352 6.08 0.80 15.75
CA THR A 352 5.44 1.53 16.85
C THR A 352 3.93 1.49 16.62
N ASP A 353 3.19 1.04 17.62
CA ASP A 353 1.76 0.76 17.50
C ASP A 353 0.96 1.53 18.54
N ASN A 354 -0.04 2.27 18.06
CA ASN A 354 -1.01 2.99 18.87
C ASN A 354 -2.45 2.58 18.52
N SER A 355 -2.65 1.49 17.79
CA SER A 355 -3.94 1.00 17.25
C SER A 355 -5.05 0.87 18.31
N ASP A 356 -4.73 0.58 19.57
CA ASP A 356 -5.66 0.67 20.70
C ASP A 356 -5.68 2.11 21.27
N PRO A 357 -6.73 2.91 21.02
CA PRO A 357 -6.82 4.28 21.52
C PRO A 357 -6.95 4.40 23.05
N THR A 358 -7.11 3.27 23.76
CA THR A 358 -7.31 3.22 25.21
C THR A 358 -6.10 2.72 26.00
N ALA A 359 -5.11 2.15 25.31
CA ALA A 359 -3.87 1.65 25.89
C ALA A 359 -2.71 2.64 25.68
N ASP A 360 -1.60 2.39 26.40
CA ASP A 360 -0.34 3.03 26.07
C ASP A 360 0.24 2.43 24.77
N PRO A 361 0.93 3.22 23.94
CA PRO A 361 1.51 2.72 22.70
C PRO A 361 2.60 1.69 22.99
N THR A 362 2.76 0.76 22.05
CA THR A 362 3.74 -0.33 22.14
C THR A 362 4.76 -0.25 21.01
N VAL A 363 5.84 -1.02 21.14
CA VAL A 363 6.83 -1.21 20.07
C VAL A 363 7.17 -2.69 19.97
N SER A 364 7.30 -3.17 18.74
CA SER A 364 7.79 -4.51 18.43
C SER A 364 8.83 -4.44 17.31
N SER A 365 9.58 -5.51 17.11
CA SER A 365 10.30 -5.70 15.84
C SER A 365 9.30 -5.95 14.69
N LEU A 366 9.75 -5.74 13.46
CA LEU A 366 9.00 -6.08 12.25
C LEU A 366 8.63 -7.57 12.23
N ARG A 367 9.57 -8.44 12.64
CA ARG A 367 9.32 -9.88 12.70
C ARG A 367 8.20 -10.23 13.68
N GLU A 368 8.23 -9.68 14.88
CA GLU A 368 7.17 -9.90 15.88
C GLU A 368 5.80 -9.47 15.33
N ALA A 369 5.71 -8.30 14.71
CA ALA A 369 4.47 -7.77 14.14
C ALA A 369 3.93 -8.62 12.98
N ILE A 370 4.79 -8.98 12.02
CA ILE A 370 4.42 -9.83 10.87
C ILE A 370 3.93 -11.20 11.33
N TYR A 371 4.62 -11.83 12.28
CA TYR A 371 4.22 -13.13 12.80
C TYR A 371 2.92 -13.04 13.60
N GLN A 372 2.70 -11.97 14.35
CA GLN A 372 1.44 -11.73 15.04
C GLN A 372 0.27 -11.56 14.05
N GLU A 373 0.46 -10.81 12.97
CA GLU A 373 -0.55 -10.61 11.94
C GLU A 373 -0.88 -11.91 11.19
N LEU A 374 0.14 -12.68 10.81
CA LEU A 374 -0.06 -14.01 10.21
C LEU A 374 -0.94 -14.89 11.10
N ARG A 375 -0.68 -14.94 12.41
CA ARG A 375 -1.43 -15.78 13.36
C ARG A 375 -2.83 -15.29 13.64
N THR A 376 -3.04 -13.97 13.66
CA THR A 376 -4.33 -13.38 14.01
C THR A 376 -5.27 -13.26 12.81
N ARG A 377 -4.72 -13.27 11.59
CA ARG A 377 -5.46 -13.09 10.33
C ARG A 377 -5.23 -14.24 9.34
N TYR A 378 -4.11 -14.27 8.64
CA TYR A 378 -3.97 -15.11 7.43
C TYR A 378 -3.80 -16.61 7.70
N LEU A 379 -3.42 -17.02 8.90
CA LEU A 379 -3.36 -18.42 9.32
C LEU A 379 -4.49 -18.77 10.30
N ASN A 380 -5.42 -17.84 10.52
CA ASN A 380 -6.53 -18.01 11.44
C ASN A 380 -7.75 -18.61 10.70
N PRO A 381 -8.26 -19.79 11.08
CA PRO A 381 -9.41 -20.38 10.42
C PRO A 381 -10.65 -19.47 10.42
N GLU A 382 -10.86 -18.65 11.47
CA GLU A 382 -12.01 -17.73 11.53
C GLU A 382 -11.96 -16.65 10.46
N TRP A 383 -10.76 -16.15 10.13
CA TRP A 383 -10.60 -15.19 9.04
C TRP A 383 -10.79 -15.86 7.68
N ILE A 384 -10.23 -17.07 7.52
CA ILE A 384 -10.34 -17.85 6.28
C ILE A 384 -11.81 -18.18 5.99
N GLU A 385 -12.55 -18.71 6.98
CA GLU A 385 -13.99 -18.97 6.87
C GLU A 385 -14.78 -17.69 6.57
N GLY A 386 -14.43 -16.57 7.21
CA GLY A 386 -15.02 -15.26 6.92
C GLY A 386 -14.84 -14.85 5.47
N MET A 387 -13.61 -14.98 4.92
CA MET A 387 -13.34 -14.70 3.51
C MET A 387 -14.06 -15.69 2.58
N MET A 388 -14.12 -16.98 2.94
CA MET A 388 -14.87 -17.97 2.16
C MET A 388 -16.36 -17.62 2.07
N GLY A 389 -16.94 -17.04 3.12
CA GLY A 389 -18.31 -16.54 3.14
C GLY A 389 -18.61 -15.46 2.10
N GLU A 390 -17.59 -14.74 1.62
CA GLU A 390 -17.68 -13.69 0.61
C GLU A 390 -17.39 -14.19 -0.83
N GLY A 391 -17.23 -15.50 -1.02
CA GLY A 391 -17.11 -16.14 -2.34
C GLY A 391 -15.95 -15.60 -3.17
N TYR A 392 -16.25 -15.12 -4.39
CA TYR A 392 -15.24 -14.59 -5.33
C TYR A 392 -14.42 -13.43 -4.75
N ALA A 393 -15.06 -12.51 -4.02
CA ALA A 393 -14.37 -11.35 -3.45
C ALA A 393 -13.39 -11.79 -2.35
N GLY A 394 -13.82 -12.68 -1.47
CA GLY A 394 -12.95 -13.21 -0.42
C GLY A 394 -11.81 -14.07 -0.95
N ALA A 395 -12.03 -14.86 -2.01
CA ALA A 395 -10.95 -15.55 -2.72
C ALA A 395 -9.90 -14.55 -3.27
N GLY A 396 -10.36 -13.39 -3.77
CA GLY A 396 -9.49 -12.30 -4.19
C GLY A 396 -8.63 -11.73 -3.06
N GLU A 397 -9.21 -11.49 -1.88
CA GLU A 397 -8.45 -11.02 -0.70
C GLU A 397 -7.44 -12.07 -0.21
N ILE A 398 -7.81 -13.36 -0.20
CA ILE A 398 -6.87 -14.45 0.08
C ILE A 398 -5.72 -14.42 -0.93
N SER A 399 -5.99 -14.27 -2.23
CA SER A 399 -4.93 -14.23 -3.24
C SER A 399 -3.99 -13.03 -3.06
N LYS A 400 -4.49 -11.86 -2.64
CA LYS A 400 -3.66 -10.68 -2.37
C LYS A 400 -2.69 -10.91 -1.22
N PHE A 401 -3.09 -11.64 -0.18
CA PHE A 401 -2.19 -12.01 0.91
C PHE A 401 -0.90 -12.70 0.41
N PHE A 402 -1.01 -13.62 -0.55
CA PHE A 402 0.16 -14.29 -1.15
C PHE A 402 1.05 -13.32 -1.94
N GLU A 403 0.44 -12.32 -2.60
CA GLU A 403 1.19 -11.25 -3.28
C GLU A 403 1.95 -10.38 -2.29
N TYR A 404 1.34 -10.05 -1.16
CA TYR A 404 1.93 -9.19 -0.13
C TYR A 404 3.01 -9.92 0.68
N LEU A 405 2.80 -11.20 0.99
CA LEU A 405 3.82 -12.04 1.62
C LEU A 405 5.05 -12.20 0.71
N TRP A 406 4.84 -12.36 -0.60
CA TRP A 406 5.93 -12.29 -1.58
C TRP A 406 6.60 -10.93 -1.63
N GLY A 407 5.85 -9.85 -1.48
CA GLY A 407 6.39 -8.51 -1.39
C GLY A 407 7.43 -8.39 -0.28
N TRP A 408 7.12 -8.94 0.89
CA TRP A 408 8.05 -9.05 2.01
C TRP A 408 9.23 -9.97 1.72
N GLU A 409 9.01 -11.17 1.15
CA GLU A 409 10.09 -12.09 0.77
C GLU A 409 11.10 -11.43 -0.21
N ALA A 410 10.59 -10.78 -1.26
CA ALA A 410 11.41 -10.18 -2.31
C ALA A 410 12.23 -8.98 -1.81
N THR A 411 11.74 -8.30 -0.77
CA THR A 411 12.37 -7.09 -0.22
C THR A 411 13.10 -7.31 1.09
N CYS A 412 12.82 -8.40 1.80
CA CYS A 412 13.38 -8.75 3.09
C CYS A 412 13.38 -10.30 3.27
N PRO A 413 14.24 -11.03 2.56
CA PRO A 413 14.21 -12.50 2.56
C PRO A 413 14.51 -13.12 3.94
N ASP A 414 15.22 -12.42 4.83
CA ASP A 414 15.50 -12.91 6.20
C ASP A 414 14.29 -12.81 7.16
N LEU A 415 13.17 -12.24 6.70
CA LEU A 415 11.95 -12.05 7.49
C LEU A 415 11.00 -13.24 7.39
N ILE A 416 10.83 -13.77 6.18
CA ILE A 416 9.89 -14.86 5.87
C ILE A 416 10.69 -16.15 5.73
N SER A 417 10.45 -17.11 6.62
CA SER A 417 11.21 -18.36 6.65
C SER A 417 10.56 -19.45 5.79
N ASP A 418 11.32 -20.49 5.47
CA ASP A 418 10.80 -21.72 4.85
C ASP A 418 9.60 -22.29 5.63
N ASP A 419 9.62 -22.21 6.96
CA ASP A 419 8.52 -22.69 7.82
C ASP A 419 7.24 -21.86 7.62
N VAL A 420 7.36 -20.55 7.36
CA VAL A 420 6.18 -19.70 7.07
C VAL A 420 5.56 -20.09 5.74
N TRP A 421 6.36 -20.26 4.67
CA TRP A 421 5.84 -20.70 3.37
C TRP A 421 5.26 -22.11 3.44
N GLN A 422 5.91 -23.02 4.18
CA GLN A 422 5.40 -24.36 4.40
C GLN A 422 4.05 -24.34 5.12
N GLU A 423 3.90 -23.51 6.15
CA GLU A 423 2.65 -23.41 6.89
C GLU A 423 1.54 -22.77 6.05
N VAL A 424 1.86 -21.74 5.25
CA VAL A 424 0.92 -21.15 4.30
C VAL A 424 0.43 -22.20 3.30
N TYR A 425 1.35 -23.03 2.77
CA TYR A 425 0.97 -24.18 1.95
C TYR A 425 0.05 -25.15 2.71
N ASP A 426 0.43 -25.55 3.92
CA ASP A 426 -0.34 -26.51 4.72
C ASP A 426 -1.77 -25.96 5.00
N VAL A 427 -1.91 -24.66 5.28
CA VAL A 427 -3.21 -24.00 5.49
C VAL A 427 -4.04 -24.04 4.20
N TYR A 428 -3.52 -23.46 3.13
CA TYR A 428 -4.36 -23.07 1.98
C TYR A 428 -4.48 -24.14 0.90
N VAL A 429 -3.44 -24.97 0.74
CA VAL A 429 -3.40 -26.04 -0.26
C VAL A 429 -3.57 -27.40 0.42
N GLY A 430 -2.89 -27.61 1.55
CA GLY A 430 -3.03 -28.81 2.36
C GLY A 430 -4.34 -28.90 3.15
N ASP A 431 -5.13 -27.81 3.18
CA ASP A 431 -6.37 -27.68 3.95
C ASP A 431 -6.23 -28.21 5.38
N GLN A 432 -5.19 -27.75 6.11
CA GLN A 432 -4.83 -28.31 7.43
C GLN A 432 -5.98 -28.28 8.45
N TYR A 433 -6.92 -27.35 8.29
CA TYR A 433 -8.08 -27.18 9.16
C TYR A 433 -9.32 -27.96 8.68
N GLY A 434 -9.31 -28.47 7.45
CA GLY A 434 -10.43 -29.20 6.85
C GLY A 434 -11.64 -28.30 6.58
N LEU A 435 -11.40 -27.08 6.10
CA LEU A 435 -12.44 -26.08 5.81
C LEU A 435 -13.15 -26.35 4.48
N GLY A 436 -12.63 -27.26 3.64
CA GLY A 436 -13.14 -27.48 2.29
C GLY A 436 -12.58 -26.48 1.29
N LEU A 437 -11.33 -26.05 1.47
CA LEU A 437 -10.67 -25.08 0.59
C LEU A 437 -10.55 -25.57 -0.86
N GLY A 438 -10.39 -26.88 -1.05
CA GLY A 438 -10.43 -27.50 -2.38
C GLY A 438 -11.74 -27.20 -3.12
N GLU A 439 -12.89 -27.49 -2.48
CA GLU A 439 -14.22 -27.20 -3.05
C GLU A 439 -14.44 -25.69 -3.20
N PHE A 440 -13.98 -24.88 -2.24
CA PHE A 440 -14.09 -23.43 -2.30
C PHE A 440 -13.37 -22.83 -3.50
N PHE A 441 -12.24 -23.41 -3.93
CA PHE A 441 -11.45 -22.94 -5.07
C PHE A 441 -11.86 -23.55 -6.42
N GLU A 442 -12.97 -24.28 -6.48
CA GLU A 442 -13.58 -24.74 -7.74
C GLU A 442 -14.42 -23.63 -8.40
N GLY A 443 -14.54 -23.68 -9.74
CA GLY A 443 -15.44 -22.78 -10.49
C GLY A 443 -14.93 -21.34 -10.58
N ASP A 444 -15.71 -20.37 -10.06
CA ASP A 444 -15.48 -18.93 -10.26
C ASP A 444 -14.29 -18.40 -9.43
N THR A 445 -13.95 -19.05 -8.32
CA THR A 445 -12.84 -18.69 -7.42
C THR A 445 -11.51 -19.30 -7.85
N ALA A 446 -11.51 -20.23 -8.80
CA ALA A 446 -10.30 -20.90 -9.31
C ALA A 446 -9.26 -19.92 -9.86
N TYR A 447 -9.69 -18.71 -10.26
CA TYR A 447 -8.77 -17.66 -10.67
C TYR A 447 -7.76 -17.31 -9.57
N ALA A 448 -8.26 -17.08 -8.36
CA ALA A 448 -7.43 -16.78 -7.20
C ALA A 448 -6.51 -17.97 -6.86
N TYR A 449 -7.04 -19.19 -6.93
CA TYR A 449 -6.27 -20.38 -6.61
C TYR A 449 -5.09 -20.62 -7.55
N GLN A 450 -5.29 -20.45 -8.86
CA GLN A 450 -4.21 -20.53 -9.84
C GLN A 450 -3.13 -19.48 -9.59
N SER A 451 -3.52 -18.26 -9.17
CA SER A 451 -2.56 -17.22 -8.78
C SER A 451 -1.76 -17.64 -7.54
N ILE A 452 -2.44 -18.12 -6.50
CA ILE A 452 -1.83 -18.63 -5.25
C ILE A 452 -0.82 -19.73 -5.53
N LEU A 453 -1.22 -20.75 -6.29
CA LEU A 453 -0.36 -21.88 -6.66
C LEU A 453 0.83 -21.43 -7.52
N GLY A 454 0.59 -20.53 -8.48
CA GLY A 454 1.66 -19.92 -9.28
C GLY A 454 2.68 -19.18 -8.42
N ARG A 455 2.22 -18.43 -7.41
CA ARG A 455 3.10 -17.71 -6.50
C ARG A 455 3.90 -18.65 -5.59
N LEU A 456 3.27 -19.68 -5.04
CA LEU A 456 3.95 -20.72 -4.26
C LEU A 456 5.01 -21.46 -5.09
N LEU A 457 4.73 -21.79 -6.34
CA LEU A 457 5.71 -22.42 -7.22
C LEU A 457 6.85 -21.45 -7.60
N GLU A 458 6.57 -20.16 -7.73
CA GLU A 458 7.56 -19.13 -8.00
C GLU A 458 8.52 -18.91 -6.83
N THR A 459 8.05 -18.96 -5.57
CA THR A 459 8.93 -18.87 -4.40
C THR A 459 9.94 -20.03 -4.37
N VAL A 460 9.50 -21.24 -4.72
CA VAL A 460 10.40 -22.39 -4.86
C VAL A 460 11.39 -22.18 -6.02
N ARG A 461 10.89 -21.81 -7.21
CA ARG A 461 11.76 -21.61 -8.38
C ARG A 461 12.87 -20.59 -8.14
N LYS A 462 12.55 -19.54 -7.39
CA LYS A 462 13.47 -18.47 -7.00
C LYS A 462 14.40 -18.84 -5.84
N GLY A 463 14.15 -19.97 -5.17
CA GLY A 463 14.95 -20.47 -4.06
C GLY A 463 14.68 -19.77 -2.73
N TYR A 464 13.55 -19.06 -2.61
CA TYR A 464 13.10 -18.43 -1.37
C TYR A 464 12.39 -19.40 -0.44
N TRP A 465 11.76 -20.43 -1.00
CA TRP A 465 11.15 -21.51 -0.24
C TRP A 465 11.74 -22.86 -0.66
N THR A 466 12.21 -23.63 0.33
CA THR A 466 12.52 -25.04 0.17
C THR A 466 11.41 -25.88 0.82
N PRO A 467 10.54 -26.52 0.02
CA PRO A 467 9.46 -27.36 0.56
C PRO A 467 9.98 -28.51 1.41
N ALA A 468 9.21 -28.91 2.42
CA ALA A 468 9.60 -29.96 3.37
C ALA A 468 9.80 -31.34 2.72
N SER A 469 9.22 -31.58 1.53
CA SER A 469 9.43 -32.80 0.75
C SER A 469 9.08 -32.63 -0.72
N ASP A 470 9.58 -33.53 -1.57
CA ASP A 470 9.15 -33.64 -2.97
C ASP A 470 7.65 -33.87 -3.13
N ASP A 471 6.97 -34.41 -2.11
CA ASP A 471 5.53 -34.64 -2.13
C ASP A 471 4.74 -33.33 -2.11
N VAL A 472 5.19 -32.33 -1.36
CA VAL A 472 4.62 -30.97 -1.37
C VAL A 472 4.73 -30.36 -2.76
N LEU A 473 5.88 -30.53 -3.42
CA LEU A 473 6.06 -30.06 -4.80
C LEU A 473 5.17 -30.80 -5.79
N ARG A 474 5.01 -32.12 -5.65
CA ARG A 474 4.06 -32.89 -6.47
C ARG A 474 2.65 -32.34 -6.31
N GLN A 475 2.18 -32.18 -5.08
CA GLN A 475 0.84 -31.69 -4.79
C GLN A 475 0.59 -30.29 -5.36
N LEU A 476 1.54 -29.36 -5.23
CA LEU A 476 1.44 -28.01 -5.82
C LEU A 476 1.30 -28.05 -7.34
N VAL A 477 2.17 -28.81 -8.02
CA VAL A 477 2.16 -28.90 -9.47
C VAL A 477 0.88 -29.59 -9.96
N THR A 478 0.47 -30.67 -9.30
CA THR A 478 -0.79 -31.37 -9.59
C THR A 478 -1.98 -30.43 -9.44
N ALA A 479 -2.12 -29.74 -8.30
CA ALA A 479 -3.22 -28.80 -8.07
C ALA A 479 -3.26 -27.67 -9.11
N TYR A 480 -2.09 -27.18 -9.55
CA TYR A 480 -2.01 -26.13 -10.57
C TYR A 480 -2.48 -26.63 -11.94
N ILE A 481 -2.06 -27.84 -12.33
CA ILE A 481 -2.48 -28.49 -13.57
C ILE A 481 -3.99 -28.77 -13.54
N GLU A 482 -4.49 -29.39 -12.48
CA GLU A 482 -5.91 -29.73 -12.29
C GLU A 482 -6.79 -28.49 -12.35
N SER A 483 -6.46 -27.44 -11.59
CA SER A 483 -7.22 -26.19 -11.62
C SER A 483 -7.31 -25.59 -13.02
N ILE A 484 -6.21 -25.57 -13.79
CA ILE A 484 -6.20 -25.04 -15.16
C ILE A 484 -6.98 -25.91 -16.13
N VAL A 485 -6.83 -27.23 -16.02
CA VAL A 485 -7.44 -28.17 -16.96
C VAL A 485 -8.94 -28.31 -16.73
N ASP A 486 -9.40 -28.31 -15.48
CA ASP A 486 -10.81 -28.42 -15.13
C ASP A 486 -11.59 -27.15 -15.46
N THR A 487 -11.00 -25.98 -15.19
CA THR A 487 -11.59 -24.69 -15.61
C THR A 487 -11.49 -24.46 -17.12
N GLY A 488 -10.49 -25.06 -17.77
CA GLY A 488 -10.20 -24.88 -19.19
C GLY A 488 -9.53 -23.55 -19.53
N TYR A 489 -9.05 -22.80 -18.53
CA TYR A 489 -8.31 -21.54 -18.71
C TYR A 489 -7.20 -21.41 -17.67
N VAL A 490 -6.24 -20.52 -17.94
CA VAL A 490 -5.26 -20.06 -16.95
C VAL A 490 -5.48 -18.60 -16.63
N THR A 491 -5.46 -18.29 -15.34
CA THR A 491 -5.37 -16.95 -14.77
C THR A 491 -4.10 -16.31 -15.27
N CYS A 492 -4.23 -15.38 -16.20
CA CYS A 492 -3.09 -14.86 -16.91
C CYS A 492 -2.60 -13.57 -16.25
N CYS A 493 -1.54 -13.65 -15.44
CA CYS A 493 -0.91 -12.54 -14.75
C CYS A 493 0.64 -12.64 -14.79
N HIS A 494 1.33 -11.71 -14.14
CA HIS A 494 2.80 -11.59 -14.18
C HIS A 494 3.58 -12.78 -13.61
N HIS A 495 2.95 -13.62 -12.77
CA HIS A 495 3.58 -14.78 -12.12
C HIS A 495 2.93 -16.11 -12.49
N THR A 496 2.12 -16.15 -13.55
CA THR A 496 1.53 -17.38 -14.12
C THR A 496 1.87 -17.48 -15.61
N CYS A 497 0.91 -17.27 -16.52
CA CYS A 497 1.12 -17.26 -17.97
C CYS A 497 2.22 -16.25 -18.40
N GLY A 498 2.34 -15.13 -17.69
CA GLY A 498 3.26 -14.04 -17.98
C GLY A 498 4.68 -14.31 -17.50
N ASN A 499 4.91 -15.44 -16.82
CA ASN A 499 6.20 -15.88 -16.34
C ASN A 499 6.65 -17.13 -17.12
N PRO A 500 7.33 -16.96 -18.27
CA PRO A 500 7.76 -18.09 -19.09
C PRO A 500 8.79 -18.98 -18.39
N PHE A 501 9.56 -18.43 -17.44
CA PHE A 501 10.53 -19.20 -16.66
C PHE A 501 9.85 -20.11 -15.64
N LEU A 502 8.72 -19.66 -15.07
CA LEU A 502 7.91 -20.51 -14.20
C LEU A 502 7.25 -21.65 -14.96
N ASP A 503 6.69 -21.38 -16.14
CA ASP A 503 6.13 -22.43 -17.00
C ASP A 503 7.20 -23.48 -17.38
N GLU A 504 8.40 -23.05 -17.77
CA GLU A 504 9.51 -23.98 -18.05
C GLU A 504 9.91 -24.79 -16.81
N TYR A 505 9.94 -24.16 -15.63
CA TYR A 505 10.23 -24.82 -14.37
C TYR A 505 9.18 -25.88 -14.02
N ILE A 506 7.89 -25.56 -14.13
CA ILE A 506 6.77 -26.47 -13.86
C ILE A 506 6.84 -27.68 -14.82
N ARG A 507 7.08 -27.45 -16.12
CA ARG A 507 7.28 -28.52 -17.10
C ARG A 507 8.45 -29.44 -16.74
N GLY A 508 9.54 -28.86 -16.24
CA GLY A 508 10.68 -29.62 -15.71
C GLY A 508 10.29 -30.47 -14.50
N LEU A 509 9.51 -29.93 -13.56
CA LEU A 509 9.03 -30.65 -12.39
C LEU A 509 8.10 -31.81 -12.73
N ILE A 510 7.20 -31.65 -13.71
CA ILE A 510 6.30 -32.73 -14.16
C ILE A 510 7.11 -33.98 -14.51
N SER A 511 8.15 -33.81 -15.35
CA SER A 511 9.02 -34.92 -15.75
C SER A 511 9.95 -35.40 -14.64
N ALA A 512 10.49 -34.49 -13.81
CA ALA A 512 11.45 -34.85 -12.77
C ALA A 512 10.81 -35.60 -11.60
N LEU A 513 9.55 -35.28 -11.29
CA LEU A 513 8.82 -35.86 -10.16
C LEU A 513 7.93 -37.06 -10.55
N GLY A 514 7.84 -37.39 -11.84
CA GLY A 514 7.02 -38.49 -12.37
C GLY A 514 5.52 -38.23 -12.31
N ILE A 515 5.10 -36.96 -12.41
CA ILE A 515 3.69 -36.58 -12.30
C ILE A 515 2.90 -37.05 -13.52
N ASP A 516 3.56 -37.15 -14.67
CA ASP A 516 3.03 -37.71 -15.91
C ASP A 516 2.73 -39.22 -15.85
N ASP A 517 3.25 -39.93 -14.84
CA ASP A 517 2.91 -41.32 -14.56
C ASP A 517 1.66 -41.46 -13.65
N GLU A 518 1.32 -40.42 -12.89
CA GLU A 518 0.21 -40.40 -11.90
C GLU A 518 -1.05 -39.72 -12.42
N ILE A 519 -0.89 -38.62 -13.17
CA ILE A 519 -1.97 -37.91 -13.85
C ILE A 519 -2.10 -38.46 -15.28
N ASP A 520 -3.32 -38.55 -15.81
CA ASP A 520 -3.56 -38.99 -17.20
C ASP A 520 -2.70 -38.15 -18.18
N PRO A 521 -1.85 -38.78 -19.03
CA PRO A 521 -1.04 -38.07 -20.01
C PRO A 521 -1.85 -37.13 -20.92
N GLU A 522 -3.11 -37.46 -21.22
CA GLU A 522 -4.01 -36.58 -22.00
C GLU A 522 -4.31 -35.27 -21.26
N TYR A 523 -4.30 -35.31 -19.93
CA TYR A 523 -4.57 -34.20 -19.05
C TYR A 523 -3.37 -33.24 -18.96
N VAL A 524 -2.15 -33.78 -18.89
CA VAL A 524 -0.89 -33.01 -18.98
C VAL A 524 -0.76 -32.35 -20.36
N ASP A 525 -1.09 -33.06 -21.45
CA ASP A 525 -1.11 -32.49 -22.80
C ASP A 525 -2.14 -31.35 -22.93
N LYS A 526 -3.30 -31.48 -22.28
CA LYS A 526 -4.32 -30.43 -22.24
C LYS A 526 -3.82 -29.19 -21.49
N PHE A 527 -3.11 -29.37 -20.37
CA PHE A 527 -2.44 -28.27 -19.65
C PHE A 527 -1.44 -27.53 -20.57
N TYR A 528 -0.55 -28.26 -21.24
CA TYR A 528 0.42 -27.64 -22.17
C TYR A 528 -0.28 -26.85 -23.27
N ARG A 529 -1.34 -27.39 -23.86
CA ARG A 529 -2.11 -26.68 -24.88
C ARG A 529 -2.71 -25.38 -24.36
N ILE A 530 -3.34 -25.39 -23.18
CA ILE A 530 -3.95 -24.19 -22.59
C ILE A 530 -2.87 -23.11 -22.34
N MET A 531 -1.73 -23.50 -21.76
CA MET A 531 -0.62 -22.60 -21.51
C MET A 531 -0.02 -22.01 -22.80
N ASP A 532 0.21 -22.84 -23.82
CA ASP A 532 0.78 -22.42 -25.11
C ASP A 532 -0.18 -21.50 -25.88
N GLU A 533 -1.48 -21.78 -25.86
CA GLU A 533 -2.52 -20.94 -26.47
C GLU A 533 -2.56 -19.54 -25.82
N MET A 534 -2.49 -19.47 -24.49
CA MET A 534 -2.56 -18.20 -23.76
C MET A 534 -1.29 -17.36 -23.89
N ARG A 535 -0.13 -18.00 -24.07
CA ARG A 535 1.15 -17.31 -24.34
C ARG A 535 1.27 -16.81 -25.79
N GLY A 536 0.40 -17.26 -26.68
CA GLY A 536 0.51 -16.97 -28.12
C GLY A 536 1.63 -17.76 -28.82
N ASP A 537 2.11 -18.85 -28.20
CA ASP A 537 3.18 -19.70 -28.71
C ASP A 537 2.66 -20.77 -29.70
N THR A 538 1.37 -20.73 -30.06
CA THR A 538 0.77 -21.65 -31.04
C THR A 538 1.26 -21.35 -32.46
N PRO A 539 1.74 -22.35 -33.24
CA PRO A 539 1.91 -22.19 -34.68
C PRO A 539 0.57 -21.77 -35.30
N ALA A 540 0.57 -20.72 -36.12
CA ALA A 540 -0.60 -20.30 -36.86
C ALA A 540 -1.29 -21.51 -37.49
N LYS A 541 -2.53 -21.81 -37.06
CA LYS A 541 -3.35 -22.85 -37.69
C LYS A 541 -3.43 -22.52 -39.18
N THR A 542 -2.77 -23.30 -40.02
CA THR A 542 -3.11 -23.40 -41.44
C THR A 542 -4.51 -23.99 -41.50
N SER A 543 -5.53 -23.12 -41.54
CA SER A 543 -6.88 -23.51 -41.89
C SER A 543 -6.87 -23.95 -43.36
N GLU A 544 -6.67 -25.24 -43.60
CA GLU A 544 -7.28 -25.89 -44.76
C GLU A 544 -8.79 -25.89 -44.50
N ASP A 545 -9.48 -24.85 -44.99
CA ASP A 545 -10.90 -24.98 -45.28
C ASP A 545 -11.17 -24.47 -46.69
N LYS A 546 -11.68 -25.38 -47.52
CA LYS A 546 -12.11 -25.14 -48.90
C LYS A 546 -13.62 -25.08 -48.92
N SER A 547 -14.17 -23.92 -49.28
CA SER A 547 -15.42 -23.77 -50.07
C SER A 547 -15.71 -22.26 -50.20
N GLU A 548 -15.23 -21.64 -51.27
CA GLU A 548 -15.96 -21.26 -52.50
C GLU A 548 -16.64 -19.88 -52.43
N PRO A 549 -16.68 -19.13 -53.55
CA PRO A 549 -16.77 -17.68 -53.57
C PRO A 549 -18.20 -17.19 -53.78
N ASP A 550 -18.53 -16.00 -53.24
CA ASP A 550 -19.68 -15.27 -53.75
C ASP A 550 -19.38 -13.78 -53.95
N ASP A 551 -19.61 -13.37 -55.19
CA ASP A 551 -19.57 -12.03 -55.75
C ASP A 551 -20.68 -11.17 -55.13
N SER A 552 -20.36 -9.95 -54.72
CA SER A 552 -21.21 -8.80 -55.07
C SER A 552 -20.42 -7.49 -55.06
N SER A 553 -20.30 -6.95 -56.27
CA SER A 553 -19.88 -5.58 -56.52
C SER A 553 -21.07 -4.65 -56.33
N GLY A 554 -20.90 -3.60 -55.52
CA GLY A 554 -21.90 -2.57 -55.30
C GLY A 554 -21.23 -1.23 -55.02
N SER A 555 -20.90 -0.50 -56.09
CA SER A 555 -20.55 0.92 -56.01
C SER A 555 -21.77 1.74 -55.59
N ASN A 556 -21.65 2.58 -54.56
CA ASN A 556 -22.47 3.79 -54.51
C ASN A 556 -21.78 4.93 -53.76
N THR A 557 -21.88 6.10 -54.39
CA THR A 557 -21.36 7.42 -54.04
C THR A 557 -22.34 8.21 -53.17
N GLY A 558 -21.83 9.07 -52.27
CA GLY A 558 -22.59 10.13 -51.59
C GLY A 558 -22.00 10.43 -50.21
N ASP A 559 -21.08 11.39 -50.10
CA ASP A 559 -21.29 12.80 -49.75
C ASP A 559 -21.64 13.04 -48.26
N GLY A 560 -20.87 13.91 -47.62
CA GLY A 560 -20.70 13.98 -46.18
C GLY A 560 -21.64 14.91 -45.44
N THR A 561 -21.48 14.97 -44.11
CA THR A 561 -21.66 16.17 -43.29
C THR A 561 -21.16 15.91 -41.86
N TYR A 562 -20.11 16.63 -41.44
CA TYR A 562 -19.74 16.86 -40.04
C TYR A 562 -20.26 18.26 -39.63
N PRO A 563 -20.64 18.47 -38.36
CA PRO A 563 -20.49 19.76 -37.71
C PRO A 563 -19.29 19.77 -36.73
N PRO A 564 -18.63 20.93 -36.51
CA PRO A 564 -17.31 21.00 -35.88
C PRO A 564 -17.32 21.59 -34.45
N GLY A 565 -16.28 21.26 -33.68
CA GLY A 565 -15.59 22.20 -32.78
C GLY A 565 -15.92 22.10 -31.28
N TRP A 566 -14.99 21.56 -30.50
CA TRP A 566 -14.84 21.95 -29.10
C TRP A 566 -13.36 22.20 -28.79
N SER A 567 -13.03 23.47 -28.58
CA SER A 567 -11.76 23.97 -28.05
C SER A 567 -11.95 24.32 -26.58
N ASN A 568 -11.02 23.88 -25.73
CA ASN A 568 -10.96 24.21 -24.30
C ASN A 568 -10.25 25.55 -24.08
N GLU A 569 -10.99 26.56 -23.64
CA GLU A 569 -10.46 27.65 -22.80
C GLU A 569 -11.55 28.03 -21.78
N THR A 570 -11.20 28.03 -20.50
CA THR A 570 -12.07 28.45 -19.39
C THR A 570 -11.62 29.83 -18.93
N GLU A 571 -12.37 30.88 -19.29
CA GLU A 571 -12.31 32.16 -18.59
C GLU A 571 -13.22 32.14 -17.37
N ARG A 572 -12.70 32.66 -16.26
CA ARG A 572 -13.42 32.94 -15.02
C ARG A 572 -14.30 34.18 -15.20
N GLU A 573 -15.57 34.11 -14.85
CA GLU A 573 -16.31 35.27 -14.33
C GLU A 573 -17.21 34.89 -13.15
N ALA A 574 -17.29 35.83 -12.21
CA ALA A 574 -17.96 35.75 -10.94
C ALA A 574 -19.34 36.43 -10.97
N SER A 575 -20.34 35.79 -10.36
CA SER A 575 -21.51 36.39 -9.72
C SER A 575 -22.24 35.26 -8.97
N GLY A 576 -22.83 35.37 -7.79
CA GLY A 576 -23.33 36.52 -7.05
C GLY A 576 -24.76 36.23 -6.58
N SER A 577 -24.89 35.58 -5.41
CA SER A 577 -25.98 35.65 -4.42
C SER A 577 -27.47 35.42 -4.81
N GLY A 578 -28.16 34.56 -4.05
CA GLY A 578 -29.62 34.61 -3.87
C GLY A 578 -30.20 33.44 -3.10
N MET A 579 -30.45 33.63 -1.80
CA MET A 579 -31.27 32.75 -0.96
C MET A 579 -32.74 32.85 -1.37
N ASP A 580 -33.48 31.75 -1.35
CA ASP A 580 -34.87 31.81 -0.87
C ASP A 580 -35.36 30.46 -0.32
N VAL A 581 -36.03 30.58 0.82
CA VAL A 581 -36.55 29.50 1.67
C VAL A 581 -38.04 29.34 1.39
N SER A 582 -38.51 28.11 1.22
CA SER A 582 -39.92 27.78 1.42
C SER A 582 -40.16 26.29 1.70
N MET A 583 -40.52 26.01 2.95
CA MET A 583 -41.44 24.94 3.38
C MET A 583 -42.75 25.62 3.85
N PRO A 584 -43.91 24.94 4.12
CA PRO A 584 -44.14 23.50 4.35
C PRO A 584 -45.45 22.92 3.72
N ALA A 585 -45.70 21.60 3.85
CA ALA A 585 -46.80 21.02 4.65
C ALA A 585 -47.10 19.53 4.38
N SER A 586 -47.08 18.77 5.48
CA SER A 586 -47.69 17.49 5.86
C SER A 586 -48.73 16.78 4.98
N SER A 587 -48.65 15.44 4.97
CA SER A 587 -49.79 14.60 5.37
C SER A 587 -49.33 13.27 5.96
N SER A 588 -49.77 13.03 7.20
CA SER A 588 -49.75 11.79 7.95
C SER A 588 -50.80 10.79 7.46
N GLU A 589 -50.50 9.49 7.50
CA GLU A 589 -51.47 8.46 7.90
C GLU A 589 -50.75 7.20 8.40
N ALA A 590 -51.33 6.57 9.43
CA ALA A 590 -50.73 5.52 10.26
C ALA A 590 -51.50 4.19 10.13
N SER A 591 -50.81 3.10 10.53
CA SER A 591 -51.28 1.87 11.23
C SER A 591 -51.17 0.50 10.52
N ASN A 592 -50.09 -0.24 10.86
CA ASN A 592 -49.99 -1.56 11.58
C ASN A 592 -50.90 -2.77 11.21
N PRO A 593 -50.55 -4.04 11.57
CA PRO A 593 -49.34 -4.85 11.28
C PRO A 593 -49.66 -6.34 10.90
N SER A 594 -48.76 -7.07 10.24
CA SER A 594 -48.76 -8.56 10.25
C SER A 594 -47.44 -9.16 9.71
N GLU A 595 -46.80 -10.01 10.52
CA GLU A 595 -45.64 -10.88 10.20
C GLU A 595 -46.01 -12.07 9.27
N PRO A 596 -45.10 -13.03 8.96
CA PRO A 596 -43.82 -12.89 8.26
C PRO A 596 -43.67 -13.95 7.13
N SER A 597 -43.38 -13.53 5.92
CA SER A 597 -42.60 -14.29 4.93
C SER A 597 -42.43 -13.39 3.72
N ASP A 598 -41.25 -13.38 3.14
CA ASP A 598 -41.06 -13.56 1.71
C ASP A 598 -39.60 -13.29 1.40
N TYR A 599 -38.85 -14.39 1.27
CA TYR A 599 -37.59 -14.41 0.56
C TYR A 599 -37.88 -13.93 -0.87
N ILE A 600 -37.37 -12.75 -1.23
CA ILE A 600 -37.49 -12.21 -2.59
C ILE A 600 -36.25 -12.64 -3.35
N GLU A 601 -36.43 -13.65 -4.21
CA GLU A 601 -35.47 -14.05 -5.23
C GLU A 601 -35.30 -12.86 -6.20
N GLY A 602 -34.10 -12.28 -6.25
CA GLY A 602 -33.77 -11.22 -7.21
C GLY A 602 -33.91 -11.74 -8.65
N PRO A 603 -34.32 -10.92 -9.62
CA PRO A 603 -34.48 -11.39 -10.99
C PRO A 603 -33.14 -11.83 -11.58
N GLU A 604 -33.07 -13.08 -12.04
CA GLU A 604 -31.97 -13.59 -12.86
C GLU A 604 -31.77 -12.69 -14.08
N MET A 605 -30.53 -12.22 -14.26
CA MET A 605 -30.11 -11.52 -15.47
C MET A 605 -30.15 -12.48 -16.66
N ALA A 606 -31.21 -12.39 -17.46
CA ALA A 606 -31.23 -13.04 -18.76
C ALA A 606 -30.17 -12.38 -19.67
N VAL A 607 -29.10 -13.11 -19.96
CA VAL A 607 -28.08 -12.70 -20.93
C VAL A 607 -28.71 -12.66 -22.32
N GLU A 608 -29.11 -11.47 -22.79
CA GLU A 608 -29.35 -11.25 -24.20
C GLU A 608 -28.01 -11.39 -24.94
N LYS A 609 -27.92 -12.38 -25.85
CA LYS A 609 -26.83 -12.47 -26.83
C LYS A 609 -26.85 -11.23 -27.72
N SER A 610 -26.06 -10.22 -27.39
CA SER A 610 -25.75 -9.14 -28.34
C SER A 610 -24.93 -9.71 -29.50
N GLU A 611 -25.30 -9.37 -30.73
CA GLU A 611 -24.53 -9.70 -31.93
C GLU A 611 -23.08 -9.22 -31.78
N LYS A 612 -22.13 -10.08 -32.18
CA LYS A 612 -20.69 -9.81 -32.15
C LYS A 612 -20.38 -8.53 -32.93
N LEU A 613 -20.09 -7.44 -32.22
CA LEU A 613 -19.25 -6.38 -32.75
C LEU A 613 -17.85 -6.96 -32.97
N ASN A 614 -17.52 -7.24 -34.23
CA ASN A 614 -16.14 -7.48 -34.64
C ASN A 614 -15.35 -6.17 -34.51
N THR A 615 -14.84 -5.88 -33.33
CA THR A 615 -13.81 -4.88 -33.14
C THR A 615 -12.47 -5.51 -33.48
N ALA A 616 -12.20 -5.65 -34.78
CA ALA A 616 -10.83 -5.86 -35.23
C ALA A 616 -10.00 -4.66 -34.76
N LEU A 617 -9.01 -4.91 -33.90
CA LEU A 617 -8.00 -3.93 -33.48
C LEU A 617 -7.40 -3.28 -34.72
N SER A 618 -7.74 -2.02 -34.98
CA SER A 618 -7.01 -1.21 -35.95
C SER A 618 -5.68 -0.80 -35.32
N PHE A 619 -4.62 -1.59 -35.56
CA PHE A 619 -3.26 -1.13 -35.34
C PHE A 619 -3.01 0.06 -36.28
N SER A 620 -3.08 1.28 -35.75
CA SER A 620 -2.53 2.44 -36.41
C SER A 620 -1.02 2.24 -36.53
N GLY A 621 -0.48 2.12 -37.75
CA GLY A 621 0.96 2.03 -38.02
C GLY A 621 1.77 3.29 -37.67
N ALA A 622 1.16 4.26 -36.98
CA ALA A 622 1.79 5.51 -36.56
C ALA A 622 3.01 5.32 -35.63
N PRO A 623 3.05 4.37 -34.67
CA PRO A 623 4.22 4.14 -33.84
C PRO A 623 5.42 3.61 -34.65
N MET A 624 5.15 2.72 -35.62
CA MET A 624 6.18 2.18 -36.51
C MET A 624 6.72 3.25 -37.47
N LEU A 625 5.86 4.11 -38.01
CA LEU A 625 6.27 5.28 -38.80
C LEU A 625 7.10 6.28 -37.97
N GLY A 626 6.76 6.46 -36.70
CA GLY A 626 7.51 7.27 -35.74
C GLY A 626 8.93 6.74 -35.52
N MET A 627 9.09 5.43 -35.28
CA MET A 627 10.42 4.81 -35.14
C MET A 627 11.26 4.93 -36.40
N VAL A 628 10.66 4.71 -37.58
CA VAL A 628 11.37 4.84 -38.87
C VAL A 628 11.85 6.28 -39.09
N LEU A 629 11.05 7.28 -38.73
CA LEU A 629 11.42 8.71 -38.82
C LEU A 629 12.57 9.07 -37.88
N VAL A 630 12.57 8.56 -36.65
CA VAL A 630 13.65 8.79 -35.68
C VAL A 630 14.96 8.15 -36.16
N ILE A 631 14.90 6.93 -36.68
CA ILE A 631 16.08 6.25 -37.25
C ILE A 631 16.61 7.01 -38.47
N ALA A 632 15.74 7.49 -39.36
CA ALA A 632 16.13 8.31 -40.50
C ALA A 632 16.79 9.63 -40.07
N LEU A 633 16.28 10.28 -39.03
CA LEU A 633 16.85 11.51 -38.46
C LEU A 633 18.25 11.26 -37.87
N MET A 634 18.43 10.16 -37.14
CA MET A 634 19.75 9.78 -36.59
C MET A 634 20.77 9.50 -37.71
N ILE A 635 20.36 8.85 -38.80
CA ILE A 635 21.23 8.61 -39.96
C ILE A 635 21.63 9.93 -40.63
N ILE A 636 20.70 10.88 -40.78
CA ILE A 636 20.97 12.21 -41.36
C ILE A 636 21.94 13.00 -40.48
N ILE A 637 21.75 13.00 -39.15
CA ILE A 637 22.64 13.68 -38.19
C ILE A 637 24.04 13.07 -38.25
N TYR A 638 24.14 11.73 -38.26
CA TYR A 638 25.40 11.02 -38.37
C TYR A 638 26.15 11.34 -39.68
N TRP A 639 25.44 11.39 -40.80
CA TRP A 639 26.02 11.78 -42.09
C TRP A 639 26.42 13.26 -42.14
N GLY A 640 25.64 14.15 -41.52
CA GLY A 640 25.96 15.56 -41.36
C GLY A 640 27.23 15.79 -40.55
N TYR A 641 27.42 15.01 -39.48
CA TYR A 641 28.63 15.04 -38.66
C TYR A 641 29.85 14.50 -39.43
N ARG A 642 29.67 13.44 -40.22
CA ARG A 642 30.76 12.84 -41.01
C ARG A 642 31.22 13.72 -42.18
N ARG A 643 30.37 14.61 -42.70
CA ARG A 643 30.72 15.59 -43.76
C ARG A 643 31.46 16.83 -43.26
N ARG A 644 31.50 17.08 -41.94
CA ARG A 644 32.22 18.20 -41.32
C ARG A 644 33.61 17.82 -40.78
N ARG A 645 34.05 16.57 -40.97
CA ARG A 645 35.43 16.13 -40.70
C ARG A 645 36.26 16.03 -41.97
#